data_AF-A0A939AF88-F1
#
_entry.id   AF-A0A939AF88-F1
#
_cell.length_a   1.000
_cell.length_b   1.000
_cell.length_c   1.000
_cell.angle_alpha   90.00
_cell.angle_beta   90.00
_cell.angle_gamma   90.00
#
_symmetry.space_group_name_H-M   'P 1'
#
loop_
_entity.id
_entity.type
_entity.pdbx_description
1 polymer ?
#
loop_
_entity_poly.entity_id
_entity_poly.type
_entity_poly.pdbx_seq_one_letter_code
_entity_poly.pdbx_strand_id
1 'polypeptide(L)'
;MLRISMTLLLAVITVTSLLMILTGCGKSGSRFANQLPTIRITSYEGLDDSGYTLNDTLIYQQRIYWHANDPDGVIVGFAYRVLNENNNPIPTPGNYTIDTDGAVTPDNVLNTLGPGWVMHYMPGADQSIPLTNPQARRTIWTTRKYAVINFPAADAGGNPLIRVSKFQVIAVDNRGDITAVPAYRIFSTTSDQPVCFLSTTKGNPDGRAVGAGIRLQFSMHDTDPYIIPTPYHYEFKIQKLNYQTNALISETQWYSTKDEPRINQYLLTRYTQPASIDYDFQNDQQVSVTRVISRVYDLAGVVSDTTSIKFAVKSGFRPETLIYKQRVYGLGDNHYIDYVDESTPEVMPFTIVNGLQRFATLYFKDVNNRYAAINSQNYKTWIRWGWHGEYGEMLASGGYRVTDNPFDKKIDLVMHKDGDTSVNYFSEITHFDLRLNGQPYNFPPLAHSVITDPVDGKQWLRIPLYSPLGQTVVITSLQSQSHSFEVRAVDLQGEADLTPAVFEFDLKPPIPKAQKAGILIIDDDEHNNSVPADTLNARYEYLFSAFPGQINRIDRWTSNAYPGSTNPDDRARHISASDLQPYKLVIYHSDNPFKAPNLKLDHDAYLLYLAQGGNMIISGTHQLSSALEAMVIATQRSFLSSFGIGYSRTAMGFLSQSLTLRPYLIKALGQLGYDNINLQLPSFNSVVNNRQGLSSVTFFDLFSADVIYRLGSKTVGQDNFSPNQTEYDLYNNKPIGLRKINANNRCYIFGFPLSFMDRDQAKAAMNKILQELGMI
;
A
#
# COMPACT_ATOMS: atom_id res chain seq x y z
N MET A 1 -82.03 49.66 19.16
CA MET A 1 -81.21 49.45 17.94
C MET A 1 -80.62 48.03 17.80
N LEU A 2 -81.11 47.01 18.53
CA LEU A 2 -80.62 45.62 18.39
C LEU A 2 -81.52 44.68 17.55
N ARG A 3 -82.72 45.10 17.13
CA ARG A 3 -83.65 44.25 16.36
C ARG A 3 -83.49 44.31 14.83
N ILE A 4 -82.78 45.31 14.30
CA ILE A 4 -82.55 45.46 12.85
C ILE A 4 -81.29 44.72 12.38
N SER A 5 -80.33 44.47 13.29
CA SER A 5 -79.08 43.75 12.99
C SER A 5 -79.28 42.22 12.90
N MET A 6 -80.24 41.65 13.62
CA MET A 6 -80.44 40.19 13.66
C MET A 6 -81.16 39.66 12.40
N THR A 7 -82.09 40.42 11.83
CA THR A 7 -82.78 40.08 10.58
C THR A 7 -81.87 40.21 9.36
N LEU A 8 -80.97 41.20 9.34
CA LEU A 8 -79.97 41.33 8.28
C LEU A 8 -78.93 40.20 8.36
N LEU A 9 -78.51 39.82 9.57
CA LEU A 9 -77.60 38.69 9.78
C LEU A 9 -78.24 37.35 9.37
N LEU A 10 -79.52 37.12 9.71
CA LEU A 10 -80.23 35.91 9.27
C LEU A 10 -80.40 35.87 7.75
N ALA A 11 -80.71 37.00 7.11
CA ALA A 11 -80.85 37.11 5.66
C ALA A 11 -79.50 36.90 4.95
N VAL A 12 -78.40 37.44 5.50
CA VAL A 12 -77.06 37.22 4.95
C VAL A 12 -76.65 35.76 5.13
N ILE A 13 -76.91 35.12 6.27
CA ILE A 13 -76.61 33.69 6.50
C ILE A 13 -77.45 32.78 5.59
N THR A 14 -78.73 33.08 5.38
CA THR A 14 -79.56 32.30 4.45
C THR A 14 -79.15 32.49 3.00
N VAL A 15 -78.79 33.70 2.58
CA VAL A 15 -78.29 33.96 1.22
C VAL A 15 -76.89 33.37 1.00
N THR A 16 -75.98 33.44 1.97
CA THR A 16 -74.66 32.76 1.87
C THR A 16 -74.77 31.24 1.93
N SER A 17 -75.71 30.70 2.70
CA SER A 17 -75.99 29.25 2.70
C SER A 17 -76.58 28.80 1.36
N LEU A 18 -77.48 29.58 0.75
CA LEU A 18 -78.00 29.30 -0.59
C LEU A 18 -76.92 29.42 -1.68
N LEU A 19 -76.03 30.41 -1.57
CA LEU A 19 -74.89 30.57 -2.48
C LEU A 19 -73.83 29.47 -2.30
N MET A 20 -73.60 28.94 -1.09
CA MET A 20 -72.72 27.77 -0.89
C MET A 20 -73.33 26.48 -1.43
N ILE A 21 -74.66 26.31 -1.37
CA ILE A 21 -75.34 25.16 -1.97
C ILE A 21 -75.36 25.25 -3.52
N LEU A 22 -75.34 26.46 -4.10
CA LEU A 22 -75.32 26.66 -5.55
C LEU A 22 -73.92 26.76 -6.17
N THR A 23 -72.86 26.92 -5.37
CA THR A 23 -71.45 26.94 -5.84
C THR A 23 -70.65 25.70 -5.43
N GLY A 24 -71.21 24.84 -4.58
CA GLY A 24 -70.73 23.48 -4.29
C GLY A 24 -71.09 22.45 -5.37
N CYS A 25 -71.19 22.85 -6.64
CA CYS A 25 -71.24 21.92 -7.75
C CYS A 25 -69.80 21.55 -8.11
N GLY A 26 -69.21 20.67 -7.30
CA GLY A 26 -68.01 19.96 -7.70
C GLY A 26 -68.32 19.29 -9.03
N LYS A 27 -67.65 19.74 -10.10
CA LYS A 27 -67.66 19.08 -11.40
C LYS A 27 -67.10 17.67 -11.21
N SER A 28 -67.95 16.72 -10.85
CA SER A 28 -67.75 15.33 -11.20
C SER A 28 -67.79 15.26 -12.72
N GLY A 29 -66.62 15.15 -13.34
CA GLY A 29 -66.50 14.73 -14.72
C GLY A 29 -66.92 13.26 -14.83
N SER A 30 -68.22 12.99 -14.79
CA SER A 30 -68.81 11.72 -15.20
C SER A 30 -70.00 12.01 -16.10
N ARG A 31 -69.73 12.49 -17.31
CA ARG A 31 -70.76 12.63 -18.36
C ARG A 31 -70.60 11.64 -19.51
N PHE A 32 -69.59 10.78 -19.47
CA PHE A 32 -69.44 9.65 -20.38
C PHE A 32 -69.13 8.40 -19.55
N ALA A 33 -69.69 7.26 -19.95
CA ALA A 33 -69.29 5.97 -19.41
C ALA A 33 -67.81 5.75 -19.73
N ASN A 34 -67.03 5.29 -18.75
CA ASN A 34 -65.61 5.02 -18.93
C ASN A 34 -65.41 3.97 -20.04
N GLN A 35 -64.52 4.22 -20.98
CA GLN A 35 -64.15 3.23 -21.98
C GLN A 35 -62.95 2.46 -21.44
N LEU A 36 -63.04 1.13 -21.42
CA LEU A 36 -61.96 0.30 -20.89
C LEU A 36 -60.66 0.55 -21.66
N PRO A 37 -59.51 0.60 -20.98
CA PRO A 37 -58.23 0.75 -21.66
C PRO A 37 -57.93 -0.47 -22.54
N THR A 38 -57.11 -0.26 -23.57
CA THR A 38 -56.63 -1.32 -24.49
C THR A 38 -55.12 -1.46 -24.35
N ILE A 39 -54.60 -2.69 -24.49
CA ILE A 39 -53.15 -2.97 -24.42
C ILE A 39 -52.73 -3.93 -25.54
N ARG A 40 -51.50 -3.75 -26.03
CA ARG A 40 -50.84 -4.68 -26.96
C ARG A 40 -49.36 -4.82 -26.62
N ILE A 41 -48.81 -6.00 -26.86
CA ILE A 41 -47.36 -6.22 -26.85
C ILE A 41 -46.82 -5.74 -28.20
N THR A 42 -45.82 -4.86 -28.16
CA THR A 42 -45.18 -4.29 -29.36
C THR A 42 -43.92 -5.05 -29.78
N SER A 43 -43.42 -5.94 -28.91
CA SER A 43 -42.38 -6.92 -29.26
C SER A 43 -42.88 -7.88 -30.34
N TYR A 44 -41.99 -8.23 -31.26
CA TYR A 44 -42.27 -9.16 -32.35
C TYR A 44 -42.18 -10.61 -31.90
N GLU A 45 -41.34 -10.88 -30.91
CA GLU A 45 -41.02 -12.20 -30.38
C GLU A 45 -42.23 -12.84 -29.67
N GLY A 46 -42.32 -14.17 -29.80
CA GLY A 46 -43.39 -14.97 -29.23
C GLY A 46 -44.67 -15.01 -30.08
N LEU A 47 -45.55 -15.96 -29.77
CA LEU A 47 -46.78 -16.23 -30.53
C LEU A 47 -48.01 -15.60 -29.89
N ASP A 48 -48.98 -15.22 -30.71
CA ASP A 48 -50.35 -14.88 -30.35
C ASP A 48 -51.35 -15.62 -31.25
N ASP A 49 -52.62 -15.18 -31.21
CA ASP A 49 -53.72 -15.71 -32.00
C ASP A 49 -53.61 -15.44 -33.53
N SER A 50 -52.53 -14.80 -34.02
CA SER A 50 -52.38 -14.44 -35.45
C SER A 50 -51.96 -15.59 -36.37
N GLY A 51 -51.76 -16.81 -35.85
CA GLY A 51 -51.66 -18.04 -36.66
C GLY A 51 -50.26 -18.44 -37.14
N TYR A 52 -49.19 -17.91 -36.54
CA TYR A 52 -47.83 -18.38 -36.81
C TYR A 52 -47.55 -19.73 -36.12
N THR A 53 -46.91 -20.67 -36.83
CA THR A 53 -46.46 -21.95 -36.27
C THR A 53 -45.13 -21.79 -35.52
N LEU A 54 -45.04 -22.49 -34.39
CA LEU A 54 -43.93 -22.49 -33.44
C LEU A 54 -42.72 -23.24 -34.04
N ASN A 55 -42.01 -22.63 -34.98
CA ASN A 55 -40.80 -23.22 -35.57
C ASN A 55 -39.50 -22.69 -34.92
N ASP A 56 -39.53 -21.50 -34.32
CA ASP A 56 -38.34 -20.87 -33.76
C ASP A 56 -38.30 -21.02 -32.25
N THR A 57 -37.29 -21.76 -31.77
CA THR A 57 -36.92 -21.81 -30.35
C THR A 57 -36.13 -20.56 -30.02
N LEU A 58 -36.59 -19.79 -29.05
CA LEU A 58 -35.96 -18.55 -28.61
C LEU A 58 -35.02 -18.81 -27.44
N ILE A 59 -34.11 -17.87 -27.20
CA ILE A 59 -33.25 -17.90 -26.03
C ILE A 59 -34.06 -17.45 -24.82
N TYR A 60 -33.82 -18.03 -23.64
CA TYR A 60 -34.65 -17.84 -22.45
C TYR A 60 -34.85 -16.38 -22.00
N GLN A 61 -33.88 -15.48 -22.21
CA GLN A 61 -34.00 -14.08 -21.82
C GLN A 61 -34.64 -13.25 -22.92
N GLN A 62 -35.78 -12.64 -22.62
CA GLN A 62 -36.53 -11.83 -23.57
C GLN A 62 -36.85 -10.46 -22.98
N ARG A 63 -36.69 -9.41 -23.79
CA ARG A 63 -37.10 -8.05 -23.42
C ARG A 63 -38.41 -7.72 -24.12
N ILE A 64 -39.50 -7.70 -23.35
CA ILE A 64 -40.85 -7.58 -23.88
C ILE A 64 -41.34 -6.15 -23.68
N TYR A 65 -41.74 -5.49 -24.78
CA TYR A 65 -42.28 -4.14 -24.79
C TYR A 65 -43.79 -4.15 -25.00
N TRP A 66 -44.50 -3.22 -24.37
CA TRP A 66 -45.94 -3.06 -24.53
C TRP A 66 -46.36 -1.61 -24.63
N HIS A 67 -47.55 -1.42 -25.19
CA HIS A 67 -48.21 -0.13 -25.33
C HIS A 67 -49.68 -0.27 -24.97
N ALA A 68 -50.19 0.66 -24.17
CA ALA A 68 -51.62 0.76 -23.87
C ALA A 68 -52.14 2.15 -24.23
N ASN A 69 -53.42 2.20 -24.59
CA ASN A 69 -54.15 3.40 -24.91
C ASN A 69 -55.51 3.38 -24.20
N ASP A 70 -55.86 4.49 -23.60
CA ASP A 70 -57.16 4.76 -23.01
C ASP A 70 -57.86 5.83 -23.87
N PRO A 71 -59.00 5.52 -24.51
CA PRO A 71 -59.72 6.46 -25.37
C PRO A 71 -60.25 7.70 -24.66
N ASP A 72 -60.59 7.64 -23.37
CA ASP A 72 -61.23 8.73 -22.62
C ASP A 72 -60.54 9.12 -21.29
N GLY A 73 -59.34 8.59 -21.07
CA GLY A 73 -58.52 8.87 -19.90
C GLY A 73 -57.01 8.70 -20.14
N VAL A 74 -56.28 8.35 -19.07
CA VAL A 74 -54.83 8.12 -19.11
C VAL A 74 -54.47 6.82 -18.41
N ILE A 75 -53.52 6.09 -18.99
CA ILE A 75 -52.96 4.88 -18.38
C ILE A 75 -52.09 5.26 -17.18
N VAL A 76 -52.43 4.73 -15.99
CA VAL A 76 -51.71 5.03 -14.74
C VAL A 76 -50.79 3.89 -14.29
N GLY A 77 -50.94 2.68 -14.85
CA GLY A 77 -50.06 1.56 -14.53
C GLY A 77 -50.25 0.35 -15.42
N PHE A 78 -49.31 -0.57 -15.30
CA PHE A 78 -49.27 -1.88 -15.96
C PHE A 78 -49.04 -2.97 -14.91
N ALA A 79 -49.59 -4.15 -15.12
CA ALA A 79 -49.24 -5.34 -14.35
C ALA A 79 -48.95 -6.48 -15.33
N TYR A 80 -47.94 -7.30 -15.03
CA TYR A 80 -47.59 -8.45 -15.86
C TYR A 80 -47.32 -9.69 -15.02
N ARG A 81 -47.43 -10.86 -15.66
CA ARG A 81 -47.11 -12.17 -15.08
C ARG A 81 -46.60 -13.14 -16.13
N VAL A 82 -45.92 -14.18 -15.67
CA VAL A 82 -45.52 -15.32 -16.48
C VAL A 82 -46.30 -16.54 -16.01
N LEU A 83 -46.87 -17.27 -16.96
CA LEU A 83 -47.58 -18.52 -16.72
C LEU A 83 -46.81 -19.68 -17.35
N ASN A 84 -46.83 -20.84 -16.71
CA ASN A 84 -46.30 -22.07 -17.29
C ASN A 84 -47.28 -22.69 -18.31
N GLU A 85 -46.91 -23.85 -18.85
CA GLU A 85 -47.68 -24.63 -19.84
C GLU A 85 -49.10 -24.98 -19.36
N ASN A 86 -49.30 -25.10 -18.05
CA ASN A 86 -50.58 -25.38 -17.41
C ASN A 86 -51.36 -24.11 -17.05
N ASN A 87 -50.93 -22.94 -17.51
CA ASN A 87 -51.46 -21.60 -17.17
C ASN A 87 -51.36 -21.24 -15.68
N ASN A 88 -50.49 -21.88 -14.91
CA ASN A 88 -50.23 -21.51 -13.52
C ASN A 88 -49.18 -20.39 -13.46
N PRO A 89 -49.36 -19.35 -12.63
CA PRO A 89 -48.36 -18.31 -12.46
C PRO A 89 -47.06 -18.86 -11.88
N ILE A 90 -45.93 -18.42 -12.46
CA ILE A 90 -44.59 -18.83 -12.04
C ILE A 90 -43.68 -17.62 -11.80
N PRO A 91 -42.83 -17.65 -10.75
CA PRO A 91 -41.79 -16.65 -10.57
C PRO A 91 -40.66 -16.88 -11.60
N THR A 92 -40.02 -15.80 -12.04
CA THR A 92 -38.82 -15.86 -12.88
C THR A 92 -37.68 -15.06 -12.26
N PRO A 93 -36.40 -15.41 -12.46
CA PRO A 93 -35.28 -14.61 -11.99
C PRO A 93 -35.40 -13.15 -12.44
N GLY A 94 -35.18 -12.20 -11.51
CA GLY A 94 -35.44 -10.77 -11.71
C GLY A 94 -36.89 -10.32 -11.45
N ASN A 95 -37.86 -11.23 -11.49
CA ASN A 95 -39.29 -10.99 -11.27
C ASN A 95 -39.90 -12.04 -10.32
N TYR A 96 -39.14 -12.44 -9.29
CA TYR A 96 -39.41 -13.64 -8.50
C TYR A 96 -40.46 -13.45 -7.39
N THR A 97 -40.82 -12.21 -7.06
CA THR A 97 -41.83 -11.91 -6.05
C THR A 97 -43.17 -11.68 -6.75
N ILE A 98 -44.05 -12.68 -6.70
CA ILE A 98 -45.38 -12.67 -7.34
C ILE A 98 -46.49 -12.84 -6.29
N ASP A 99 -47.64 -12.22 -6.51
CA ASP A 99 -48.77 -12.22 -5.58
C ASP A 99 -49.66 -13.47 -5.77
N THR A 100 -49.23 -14.61 -5.26
CA THR A 100 -49.91 -15.91 -5.50
C THR A 100 -51.19 -16.10 -4.69
N ASP A 101 -51.32 -15.46 -3.54
CA ASP A 101 -52.50 -15.52 -2.67
C ASP A 101 -53.53 -14.41 -2.96
N GLY A 102 -53.20 -13.47 -3.85
CA GLY A 102 -54.05 -12.34 -4.19
C GLY A 102 -54.09 -11.24 -3.13
N ALA A 103 -53.18 -11.25 -2.14
CA ALA A 103 -53.21 -10.31 -1.02
C ALA A 103 -52.89 -8.86 -1.43
N VAL A 104 -52.32 -8.64 -2.61
CA VAL A 104 -51.96 -7.32 -3.16
C VAL A 104 -52.78 -6.98 -4.41
N THR A 105 -53.21 -7.99 -5.14
CA THR A 105 -53.96 -7.88 -6.38
C THR A 105 -55.35 -7.28 -6.10
N PRO A 106 -55.72 -6.16 -6.74
CA PRO A 106 -57.04 -5.56 -6.55
C PRO A 106 -58.19 -6.50 -6.95
N ASP A 107 -59.34 -6.41 -6.27
CA ASP A 107 -60.50 -7.29 -6.48
C ASP A 107 -60.96 -7.34 -7.95
N ASN A 108 -60.91 -6.22 -8.67
CA ASN A 108 -61.30 -6.17 -10.08
C ASN A 108 -60.36 -6.96 -11.01
N VAL A 109 -59.09 -7.13 -10.64
CA VAL A 109 -58.13 -8.00 -11.34
C VAL A 109 -58.24 -9.44 -10.83
N LEU A 110 -58.33 -9.63 -9.51
CA LEU A 110 -58.35 -10.95 -8.88
C LEU A 110 -59.57 -11.77 -9.33
N ASN A 111 -60.75 -11.14 -9.37
CA ASN A 111 -62.00 -11.81 -9.76
C ASN A 111 -62.12 -12.10 -11.26
N THR A 112 -61.36 -11.39 -12.10
CA THR A 112 -61.45 -11.50 -13.58
C THR A 112 -60.30 -12.30 -14.19
N LEU A 113 -59.09 -12.13 -13.68
CA LEU A 113 -57.85 -12.67 -14.26
C LEU A 113 -57.06 -13.55 -13.28
N GLY A 114 -57.44 -13.57 -12.00
CA GLY A 114 -56.78 -14.36 -10.96
C GLY A 114 -55.45 -13.76 -10.45
N PRO A 115 -54.78 -14.46 -9.51
CA PRO A 115 -53.57 -13.99 -8.85
C PRO A 115 -52.30 -14.21 -9.69
N GLY A 116 -51.13 -13.95 -9.10
CA GLY A 116 -49.81 -14.28 -9.66
C GLY A 116 -49.12 -13.15 -10.43
N TRP A 117 -49.52 -11.91 -10.19
CA TRP A 117 -48.90 -10.72 -10.79
C TRP A 117 -47.59 -10.35 -10.09
N VAL A 118 -46.61 -9.84 -10.85
CA VAL A 118 -45.32 -9.42 -10.31
C VAL A 118 -45.50 -8.24 -9.36
N MET A 119 -44.93 -8.35 -8.17
CA MET A 119 -45.01 -7.31 -7.14
C MET A 119 -43.88 -6.29 -7.28
N HIS A 120 -44.20 -5.05 -6.94
CA HIS A 120 -43.33 -3.90 -6.97
C HIS A 120 -43.47 -3.05 -5.70
N TYR A 121 -42.42 -2.32 -5.35
CA TYR A 121 -42.49 -1.31 -4.31
C TYR A 121 -43.36 -0.14 -4.77
N MET A 122 -44.24 0.34 -3.90
CA MET A 122 -44.95 1.60 -4.14
C MET A 122 -43.95 2.78 -4.19
N PRO A 123 -44.27 3.86 -4.92
CA PRO A 123 -43.47 5.08 -4.87
C PRO A 123 -43.24 5.57 -3.43
N GLY A 124 -41.96 5.78 -3.07
CA GLY A 124 -41.55 6.21 -1.73
C GLY A 124 -41.59 5.12 -0.65
N ALA A 125 -41.69 3.84 -1.00
CA ALA A 125 -41.54 2.74 -0.04
C ALA A 125 -40.08 2.59 0.42
N ASP A 126 -39.90 2.17 1.68
CA ASP A 126 -38.59 1.78 2.22
C ASP A 126 -38.16 0.46 1.59
N GLN A 127 -37.13 0.52 0.74
CA GLN A 127 -36.61 -0.64 0.01
C GLN A 127 -35.67 -1.51 0.87
N SER A 128 -35.40 -1.12 2.12
CA SER A 128 -34.70 -2.00 3.06
C SER A 128 -35.57 -3.13 3.58
N ILE A 129 -36.91 -3.01 3.46
CA ILE A 129 -37.89 -4.03 3.84
C ILE A 129 -38.17 -4.89 2.60
N PRO A 130 -37.87 -6.22 2.60
CA PRO A 130 -38.09 -7.08 1.44
C PRO A 130 -39.55 -7.10 0.95
N LEU A 131 -39.78 -7.18 -0.37
CA LEU A 131 -41.13 -7.26 -0.98
C LEU A 131 -41.99 -8.43 -0.49
N THR A 132 -41.34 -9.51 -0.02
CA THR A 132 -42.00 -10.67 0.57
C THR A 132 -42.56 -10.39 1.97
N ASN A 133 -42.10 -9.34 2.64
CA ASN A 133 -42.61 -8.94 3.95
C ASN A 133 -43.96 -8.21 3.80
N PRO A 134 -45.04 -8.65 4.47
CA PRO A 134 -46.35 -7.99 4.43
C PRO A 134 -46.36 -6.51 4.85
N GLN A 135 -45.35 -6.07 5.62
CA GLN A 135 -45.20 -4.67 6.05
C GLN A 135 -44.62 -3.77 4.94
N ALA A 136 -44.05 -4.34 3.88
CA ALA A 136 -43.58 -3.56 2.73
C ALA A 136 -44.77 -2.92 2.00
N ARG A 137 -44.65 -1.64 1.63
CA ARG A 137 -45.64 -0.97 0.79
C ARG A 137 -45.53 -1.48 -0.65
N ARG A 138 -46.38 -2.44 -1.00
CA ARG A 138 -46.32 -3.26 -2.22
C ARG A 138 -47.53 -3.05 -3.13
N THR A 139 -47.33 -3.18 -4.44
CA THR A 139 -48.35 -3.05 -5.49
C THR A 139 -48.02 -3.96 -6.66
N ILE A 140 -49.00 -4.40 -7.45
CA ILE A 140 -48.75 -5.10 -8.73
C ILE A 140 -48.50 -4.12 -9.89
N TRP A 141 -48.78 -2.83 -9.67
CA TRP A 141 -48.74 -1.81 -10.72
C TRP A 141 -47.34 -1.22 -10.89
N THR A 142 -46.86 -1.20 -12.13
CA THR A 142 -45.62 -0.52 -12.55
C THR A 142 -45.92 0.51 -13.63
N THR A 143 -45.07 1.54 -13.75
CA THR A 143 -45.12 2.52 -14.85
C THR A 143 -44.16 2.15 -15.99
N ARG A 144 -43.40 1.05 -15.86
CA ARG A 144 -42.49 0.57 -16.89
C ARG A 144 -43.28 0.09 -18.11
N LYS A 145 -42.77 0.39 -19.31
CA LYS A 145 -43.35 -0.02 -20.61
C LYS A 145 -42.68 -1.27 -21.20
N TYR A 146 -41.78 -1.89 -20.43
CA TYR A 146 -41.11 -3.13 -20.79
C TYR A 146 -40.66 -3.88 -19.53
N ALA A 147 -40.40 -5.18 -19.68
CA ALA A 147 -39.73 -6.01 -18.69
C ALA A 147 -38.71 -6.92 -19.38
N VAL A 148 -37.64 -7.27 -18.65
CA VAL A 148 -36.73 -8.35 -19.03
C VAL A 148 -37.20 -9.59 -18.28
N ILE A 149 -37.56 -10.63 -19.02
CA ILE A 149 -38.08 -11.89 -18.49
C ILE A 149 -37.06 -12.98 -18.80
N ASN A 150 -36.65 -13.71 -17.75
CA ASN A 150 -35.84 -14.90 -17.88
C ASN A 150 -36.78 -16.10 -17.80
N PHE A 151 -37.22 -16.61 -18.94
CA PHE A 151 -38.15 -17.73 -18.99
C PHE A 151 -37.47 -19.02 -18.49
N PRO A 152 -38.19 -19.92 -17.83
CA PRO A 152 -37.62 -21.22 -17.48
C PRO A 152 -37.29 -21.98 -18.76
N ALA A 153 -36.12 -22.64 -18.79
CA ALA A 153 -35.70 -23.50 -19.89
C ALA A 153 -35.10 -24.83 -19.37
N ALA A 154 -35.55 -25.26 -18.19
CA ALA A 154 -35.05 -26.46 -17.53
C ALA A 154 -36.18 -27.44 -17.14
N ASP A 155 -35.81 -28.71 -17.02
CA ASP A 155 -36.64 -29.73 -16.38
C ASP A 155 -36.60 -29.62 -14.84
N ALA A 156 -37.28 -30.53 -14.13
CA ALA A 156 -37.29 -30.52 -12.66
C ALA A 156 -35.91 -30.85 -12.03
N GLY A 157 -35.00 -31.44 -12.81
CA GLY A 157 -33.62 -31.74 -12.40
C GLY A 157 -32.61 -30.65 -12.76
N GLY A 158 -33.03 -29.62 -13.50
CA GLY A 158 -32.16 -28.55 -13.99
C GLY A 158 -31.50 -28.85 -15.34
N ASN A 159 -31.89 -29.92 -16.05
CA ASN A 159 -31.35 -30.20 -17.39
C ASN A 159 -31.98 -29.28 -18.43
N PRO A 160 -31.25 -28.86 -19.48
CA PRO A 160 -31.80 -28.10 -20.59
C PRO A 160 -33.04 -28.75 -21.18
N LEU A 161 -34.14 -28.02 -21.24
CA LEU A 161 -35.40 -28.48 -21.84
C LEU A 161 -36.13 -27.29 -22.46
N ILE A 162 -36.55 -27.45 -23.72
CA ILE A 162 -37.42 -26.46 -24.35
C ILE A 162 -38.73 -26.37 -23.57
N ARG A 163 -39.03 -25.18 -23.07
CA ARG A 163 -40.22 -24.90 -22.25
C ARG A 163 -41.09 -23.87 -22.92
N VAL A 164 -42.41 -24.03 -22.77
CA VAL A 164 -43.37 -23.06 -23.25
C VAL A 164 -43.91 -22.23 -22.08
N SER A 165 -43.74 -20.91 -22.15
CA SER A 165 -44.23 -19.98 -21.15
C SER A 165 -45.12 -18.92 -21.79
N LYS A 166 -46.17 -18.49 -21.09
CA LYS A 166 -47.07 -17.43 -21.54
C LYS A 166 -46.85 -16.17 -20.72
N PHE A 167 -46.44 -15.09 -21.36
CA PHE A 167 -46.38 -13.76 -20.75
C PHE A 167 -47.72 -13.06 -20.94
N GLN A 168 -48.25 -12.45 -19.88
CA GLN A 168 -49.47 -11.64 -19.91
C GLN A 168 -49.21 -10.27 -19.32
N VAL A 169 -49.82 -9.24 -19.91
CA VAL A 169 -49.78 -7.86 -19.41
C VAL A 169 -51.15 -7.19 -19.55
N ILE A 170 -51.50 -6.41 -18.52
CA ILE A 170 -52.70 -5.58 -18.44
C ILE A 170 -52.32 -4.14 -18.14
N ALA A 171 -53.25 -3.23 -18.43
CA ALA A 171 -53.14 -1.82 -18.05
C ALA A 171 -54.34 -1.42 -17.19
N VAL A 172 -54.13 -0.41 -16.35
CA VAL A 172 -55.16 0.26 -15.55
C VAL A 172 -55.18 1.75 -15.89
N ASP A 173 -56.38 2.30 -16.00
CA ASP A 173 -56.60 3.72 -16.25
C ASP A 173 -56.71 4.55 -14.95
N ASN A 174 -56.85 5.87 -15.11
CA ASN A 174 -56.98 6.80 -13.99
C ASN A 174 -58.32 6.74 -13.25
N ARG A 175 -59.26 5.91 -13.71
CA ARG A 175 -60.55 5.64 -13.05
C ARG A 175 -60.59 4.26 -12.38
N GLY A 176 -59.52 3.48 -12.52
CA GLY A 176 -59.35 2.17 -11.89
C GLY A 176 -59.86 1.01 -12.73
N ASP A 177 -60.36 1.25 -13.95
CA ASP A 177 -60.77 0.19 -14.85
C ASP A 177 -59.56 -0.43 -15.55
N ILE A 178 -59.65 -1.74 -15.80
CA ILE A 178 -58.58 -2.55 -16.37
C ILE A 178 -58.93 -3.00 -17.77
N THR A 179 -57.90 -3.35 -18.54
CA THR A 179 -58.07 -3.92 -19.89
C THR A 179 -58.94 -5.18 -19.85
N ALA A 180 -59.97 -5.26 -20.69
CA ALA A 180 -60.92 -6.39 -20.70
C ALA A 180 -60.28 -7.74 -21.05
N VAL A 181 -59.29 -7.74 -21.94
CA VAL A 181 -58.52 -8.92 -22.34
C VAL A 181 -57.04 -8.59 -22.17
N PRO A 182 -56.26 -9.40 -21.42
CA PRO A 182 -54.82 -9.22 -21.33
C PRO A 182 -54.15 -9.39 -22.69
N ALA A 183 -53.19 -8.52 -23.00
CA ALA A 183 -52.27 -8.82 -24.10
C ALA A 183 -51.34 -9.95 -23.66
N TYR A 184 -51.11 -10.92 -24.53
CA TYR A 184 -50.26 -12.05 -24.22
C TYR A 184 -49.39 -12.46 -25.41
N ARG A 185 -48.27 -13.11 -25.07
CA ARG A 185 -47.37 -13.78 -26.02
C ARG A 185 -46.91 -15.10 -25.42
N ILE A 186 -46.80 -16.14 -26.25
CA ILE A 186 -46.29 -17.46 -25.87
C ILE A 186 -44.86 -17.59 -26.37
N PHE A 187 -43.94 -17.96 -25.49
CA PHE A 187 -42.52 -18.10 -25.77
C PHE A 187 -42.13 -19.56 -25.61
N SER A 188 -41.48 -20.10 -26.64
CA SER A 188 -40.80 -21.39 -26.58
C SER A 188 -39.31 -21.12 -26.39
N THR A 189 -38.77 -21.46 -25.23
CA THR A 189 -37.42 -21.02 -24.84
C THR A 189 -36.48 -22.17 -24.52
N THR A 190 -35.22 -22.01 -24.89
CA THR A 190 -34.09 -22.89 -24.55
C THR A 190 -32.95 -22.10 -23.90
N SER A 191 -32.06 -22.83 -23.26
CA SER A 191 -30.79 -22.33 -22.72
C SER A 191 -29.78 -23.47 -22.77
N ASP A 192 -28.53 -23.16 -23.11
CA ASP A 192 -27.43 -24.10 -23.10
C ASP A 192 -27.03 -24.45 -21.65
N GLN A 193 -26.38 -25.61 -21.47
CA GLN A 193 -25.89 -25.97 -20.14
C GLN A 193 -24.68 -25.10 -19.75
N PRO A 194 -24.72 -24.36 -18.64
CA PRO A 194 -23.59 -23.54 -18.21
C PRO A 194 -22.46 -24.41 -17.64
N VAL A 195 -21.26 -23.84 -17.52
CA VAL A 195 -20.09 -24.46 -16.89
C VAL A 195 -19.75 -23.72 -15.59
N CYS A 196 -19.68 -24.47 -14.49
CA CYS A 196 -19.24 -23.95 -13.19
C CYS A 196 -17.72 -24.11 -13.02
N PHE A 197 -17.06 -23.05 -12.57
CA PHE A 197 -15.68 -23.08 -12.09
C PHE A 197 -15.63 -22.79 -10.60
N LEU A 198 -14.74 -23.50 -9.91
CA LEU A 198 -14.53 -23.39 -8.47
C LEU A 198 -13.04 -23.27 -8.17
N SER A 199 -12.69 -22.32 -7.32
CA SER A 199 -11.36 -22.12 -6.74
C SER A 199 -11.50 -21.50 -5.35
N THR A 200 -10.40 -21.21 -4.68
CA THR A 200 -10.39 -20.18 -3.63
C THR A 200 -10.03 -18.82 -4.23
N THR A 201 -10.29 -17.74 -3.51
CA THR A 201 -9.81 -16.39 -3.83
C THR A 201 -8.28 -16.29 -3.87
N LYS A 202 -7.57 -17.25 -3.27
CA LYS A 202 -6.11 -17.35 -3.25
C LYS A 202 -5.56 -18.45 -4.17
N GLY A 203 -6.36 -18.88 -5.15
CA GLY A 203 -6.01 -19.90 -6.13
C GLY A 203 -6.50 -21.30 -5.76
N ASN A 204 -6.23 -22.28 -6.63
CA ASN A 204 -6.63 -23.67 -6.38
C ASN A 204 -5.58 -24.36 -5.47
N PRO A 205 -5.98 -24.87 -4.29
CA PRO A 205 -5.06 -25.59 -3.42
C PRO A 205 -4.56 -26.92 -4.00
N ASP A 206 -5.27 -27.52 -4.96
CA ASP A 206 -4.88 -28.75 -5.65
C ASP A 206 -4.45 -29.89 -4.70
N GLY A 207 -5.26 -30.13 -3.67
CA GLY A 207 -5.04 -31.18 -2.67
C GLY A 207 -4.05 -30.82 -1.56
N ARG A 208 -3.40 -29.65 -1.61
CA ARG A 208 -2.45 -29.20 -0.57
C ARG A 208 -3.13 -28.87 0.75
N ALA A 209 -2.29 -28.70 1.77
CA ALA A 209 -2.72 -28.25 3.09
C ALA A 209 -3.20 -26.79 3.05
N VAL A 210 -4.33 -26.52 3.70
CA VAL A 210 -4.93 -25.19 3.87
C VAL A 210 -5.23 -24.92 5.34
N GLY A 211 -5.37 -23.64 5.71
CA GLY A 211 -5.91 -23.25 7.02
C GLY A 211 -7.40 -23.55 7.16
N ALA A 212 -7.91 -23.47 8.39
CA ALA A 212 -9.33 -23.61 8.74
C ALA A 212 -10.17 -22.36 8.40
N GLY A 213 -9.76 -21.61 7.39
CA GLY A 213 -10.31 -20.31 6.99
C GLY A 213 -9.92 -20.03 5.54
N ILE A 214 -10.82 -20.32 4.61
CA ILE A 214 -10.64 -20.07 3.18
C ILE A 214 -11.89 -19.41 2.61
N ARG A 215 -11.73 -18.65 1.52
CA ARG A 215 -12.89 -18.12 0.78
C ARG A 215 -13.00 -18.80 -0.57
N LEU A 216 -14.11 -19.48 -0.79
CA LEU A 216 -14.47 -20.04 -2.08
C LEU A 216 -14.78 -18.93 -3.06
N GLN A 217 -14.38 -19.13 -4.31
CA GLN A 217 -14.67 -18.27 -5.44
C GLN A 217 -15.28 -19.12 -6.54
N PHE A 218 -16.48 -18.72 -6.97
CA PHE A 218 -17.21 -19.35 -8.06
C PHE A 218 -17.20 -18.45 -9.29
N SER A 219 -17.25 -19.05 -10.47
CA SER A 219 -17.57 -18.35 -11.71
C SER A 219 -18.35 -19.25 -12.66
N MET A 220 -19.04 -18.60 -13.60
CA MET A 220 -19.85 -19.25 -14.63
C MET A 220 -19.32 -18.87 -16.00
N HIS A 221 -19.24 -19.86 -16.88
CA HIS A 221 -19.18 -19.65 -18.32
C HIS A 221 -20.45 -20.19 -18.94
N ASP A 222 -20.98 -19.49 -19.93
CA ASP A 222 -22.22 -19.83 -20.60
C ASP A 222 -22.04 -19.55 -22.09
N THR A 223 -22.60 -20.40 -22.94
CA THR A 223 -22.52 -20.33 -24.40
C THR A 223 -23.78 -19.80 -25.05
N ASP A 224 -24.81 -19.47 -24.26
CA ASP A 224 -26.05 -18.87 -24.77
C ASP A 224 -25.75 -17.60 -25.59
N PRO A 225 -26.15 -17.57 -26.88
CA PRO A 225 -25.75 -16.47 -27.74
C PRO A 225 -26.46 -15.17 -27.35
N TYR A 226 -25.77 -14.04 -27.50
CA TYR A 226 -26.30 -12.69 -27.24
C TYR A 226 -26.70 -12.37 -25.79
N ILE A 227 -26.50 -13.28 -24.84
CA ILE A 227 -26.71 -13.06 -23.40
C ILE A 227 -25.36 -12.97 -22.69
N ILE A 228 -25.25 -12.05 -21.72
CA ILE A 228 -24.07 -11.99 -20.84
C ILE A 228 -24.20 -13.08 -19.79
N PRO A 229 -23.20 -13.99 -19.64
CA PRO A 229 -23.21 -15.04 -18.62
C PRO A 229 -23.43 -14.45 -17.22
N THR A 230 -24.66 -14.58 -16.72
CA THR A 230 -25.07 -14.03 -15.43
C THR A 230 -25.61 -15.16 -14.57
N PRO A 231 -24.88 -15.58 -13.51
CA PRO A 231 -25.35 -16.65 -12.65
C PRO A 231 -26.59 -16.20 -11.86
N TYR A 232 -27.56 -17.07 -11.71
CA TYR A 232 -28.67 -16.86 -10.79
C TYR A 232 -28.20 -17.07 -9.34
N HIS A 233 -27.53 -18.19 -9.09
CA HIS A 233 -26.79 -18.48 -7.85
C HIS A 233 -25.89 -19.70 -8.07
N TYR A 234 -25.03 -19.98 -7.09
CA TYR A 234 -24.24 -21.19 -7.05
C TYR A 234 -24.73 -22.09 -5.93
N GLU A 235 -24.56 -23.38 -6.10
CA GLU A 235 -24.71 -24.33 -5.02
C GLU A 235 -23.42 -25.09 -4.79
N PHE A 236 -23.14 -25.42 -3.54
CA PHE A 236 -22.00 -26.27 -3.19
C PHE A 236 -22.34 -27.21 -2.04
N LYS A 237 -21.61 -28.31 -1.98
CA LYS A 237 -21.61 -29.21 -0.82
C LYS A 237 -20.19 -29.65 -0.49
N ILE A 238 -19.98 -30.02 0.77
CA ILE A 238 -18.68 -30.39 1.31
C ILE A 238 -18.69 -31.89 1.59
N GLN A 239 -17.62 -32.57 1.21
CA GLN A 239 -17.41 -33.98 1.46
C GLN A 239 -16.07 -34.21 2.16
N LYS A 240 -16.06 -35.16 3.08
CA LYS A 240 -14.84 -35.73 3.65
C LYS A 240 -14.58 -37.09 3.03
N LEU A 241 -13.39 -37.28 2.49
CA LEU A 241 -12.95 -38.53 1.87
C LEU A 241 -11.80 -39.11 2.70
N ASN A 242 -11.72 -40.43 2.82
CA ASN A 242 -10.57 -41.10 3.42
C ASN A 242 -9.33 -40.84 2.54
N TYR A 243 -8.20 -40.47 3.15
CA TYR A 243 -7.00 -40.11 2.40
C TYR A 243 -6.42 -41.27 1.58
N GLN A 244 -6.47 -42.51 2.08
CA GLN A 244 -5.87 -43.68 1.43
C GLN A 244 -6.81 -44.34 0.43
N THR A 245 -8.08 -44.52 0.78
CA THR A 245 -9.05 -45.27 -0.04
C THR A 245 -9.92 -44.38 -0.90
N ASN A 246 -9.90 -43.05 -0.66
CA ASN A 246 -10.79 -42.07 -1.31
C ASN A 246 -12.30 -42.38 -1.09
N ALA A 247 -12.62 -43.22 -0.09
CA ALA A 247 -13.99 -43.55 0.28
C ALA A 247 -14.68 -42.37 0.99
N LEU A 248 -15.98 -42.17 0.74
CA LEU A 248 -16.77 -41.12 1.37
C LEU A 248 -16.93 -41.41 2.88
N ILE A 249 -16.53 -40.45 3.71
CA ILE A 249 -16.70 -40.48 5.18
C ILE A 249 -17.97 -39.72 5.56
N SER A 250 -18.12 -38.50 5.06
CA SER A 250 -19.30 -37.66 5.32
C SER A 250 -19.57 -36.72 4.16
N GLU A 251 -20.83 -36.29 4.03
CA GLU A 251 -21.23 -35.22 3.13
C GLU A 251 -22.28 -34.30 3.73
N THR A 252 -22.25 -33.04 3.32
CA THR A 252 -23.29 -32.07 3.65
C THR A 252 -24.39 -32.07 2.61
N GLN A 253 -25.53 -31.46 2.95
CA GLN A 253 -26.52 -31.03 1.95
C GLN A 253 -25.94 -29.95 1.02
N TRP A 254 -26.67 -29.65 -0.06
CA TRP A 254 -26.36 -28.52 -0.93
C TRP A 254 -26.69 -27.19 -0.23
N TYR A 255 -25.78 -26.24 -0.33
CA TYR A 255 -25.92 -24.88 0.17
C TYR A 255 -25.95 -23.92 -1.00
N SER A 256 -26.90 -23.00 -0.97
CA SER A 256 -27.09 -21.98 -2.00
C SER A 256 -26.40 -20.68 -1.60
N THR A 257 -25.75 -20.01 -2.56
CA THR A 257 -25.16 -18.68 -2.37
C THR A 257 -26.12 -17.53 -2.66
N LYS A 258 -27.41 -17.84 -2.92
CA LYS A 258 -28.41 -16.84 -3.34
C LYS A 258 -28.59 -15.68 -2.34
N ASP A 259 -28.47 -15.98 -1.05
CA ASP A 259 -28.65 -15.00 0.04
C ASP A 259 -27.32 -14.42 0.55
N GLU A 260 -26.19 -14.78 -0.08
CA GLU A 260 -24.88 -14.23 0.26
C GLU A 260 -24.73 -12.79 -0.25
N PRO A 261 -24.04 -11.89 0.50
CA PRO A 261 -23.75 -10.53 0.04
C PRO A 261 -23.00 -10.51 -1.31
N ARG A 262 -22.26 -11.59 -1.60
CA ARG A 262 -21.61 -11.83 -2.89
C ARG A 262 -21.93 -13.25 -3.34
N ILE A 263 -22.88 -13.39 -4.26
CA ILE A 263 -23.34 -14.70 -4.77
C ILE A 263 -22.21 -15.59 -5.30
N ASN A 264 -21.09 -15.02 -5.74
CA ASN A 264 -19.96 -15.74 -6.31
C ASN A 264 -18.84 -16.03 -5.30
N GLN A 265 -19.05 -15.77 -4.00
CA GLN A 265 -18.08 -16.04 -2.94
C GLN A 265 -18.76 -16.70 -1.75
N TYR A 266 -18.03 -17.56 -1.06
CA TYR A 266 -18.49 -18.13 0.22
C TYR A 266 -17.33 -18.26 1.20
N LEU A 267 -17.51 -17.75 2.42
CA LEU A 267 -16.50 -17.83 3.46
C LEU A 267 -16.63 -19.17 4.21
N LEU A 268 -15.62 -20.03 4.11
CA LEU A 268 -15.55 -21.26 4.89
C LEU A 268 -14.57 -21.10 6.05
N THR A 269 -15.10 -21.13 7.27
CA THR A 269 -14.33 -21.17 8.51
C THR A 269 -14.92 -22.18 9.47
N ARG A 270 -14.26 -22.40 10.61
CA ARG A 270 -14.85 -23.18 11.73
C ARG A 270 -16.07 -22.51 12.40
N TYR A 271 -16.37 -21.25 12.07
CA TYR A 271 -17.42 -20.45 12.72
C TYR A 271 -18.60 -20.09 11.81
N THR A 272 -18.47 -20.24 10.49
CA THR A 272 -19.52 -19.97 9.49
C THR A 272 -20.44 -21.16 9.31
N GLN A 273 -21.74 -21.00 9.03
CA GLN A 273 -22.66 -22.12 8.77
C GLN A 273 -23.02 -22.26 7.28
N PRO A 274 -22.72 -23.40 6.60
CA PRO A 274 -22.16 -24.65 7.13
C PRO A 274 -20.78 -24.55 7.78
N ALA A 275 -20.75 -24.93 9.06
CA ALA A 275 -19.53 -25.03 9.85
C ALA A 275 -19.13 -26.48 9.82
N SER A 276 -18.05 -26.82 9.13
CA SER A 276 -17.20 -27.96 9.50
C SER A 276 -16.15 -28.13 8.42
N ILE A 277 -15.17 -27.24 8.42
CA ILE A 277 -13.87 -27.73 8.01
C ILE A 277 -13.23 -28.39 9.22
N ASP A 278 -13.60 -29.64 9.47
CA ASP A 278 -12.86 -30.46 10.45
C ASP A 278 -11.42 -30.62 9.98
N TYR A 279 -10.49 -30.80 10.91
CA TYR A 279 -9.11 -31.05 10.53
C TYR A 279 -8.98 -32.41 9.83
N ASP A 280 -8.24 -32.41 8.73
CA ASP A 280 -7.93 -33.60 7.95
C ASP A 280 -6.69 -34.34 8.47
N PHE A 281 -6.10 -33.85 9.56
CA PHE A 281 -4.89 -34.36 10.19
C PHE A 281 -5.16 -34.82 11.62
N GLN A 282 -4.58 -35.96 12.00
CA GLN A 282 -4.53 -36.47 13.37
C GLN A 282 -3.08 -36.79 13.71
N ASN A 283 -2.55 -36.22 14.79
CA ASN A 283 -1.13 -36.36 15.17
C ASN A 283 -0.18 -36.06 13.99
N ASP A 284 -0.44 -34.96 13.25
CA ASP A 284 0.27 -34.53 12.04
C ASP A 284 0.26 -35.51 10.84
N GLN A 285 -0.48 -36.62 10.93
CA GLN A 285 -0.71 -37.53 9.80
C GLN A 285 -2.05 -37.20 9.13
N GLN A 286 -2.03 -37.07 7.81
CA GLN A 286 -3.25 -36.82 7.05
C GLN A 286 -4.12 -38.09 7.01
N VAL A 287 -5.35 -37.98 7.51
CA VAL A 287 -6.32 -39.09 7.58
C VAL A 287 -7.48 -38.93 6.60
N SER A 288 -7.79 -37.69 6.21
CA SER A 288 -8.86 -37.39 5.26
C SER A 288 -8.48 -36.29 4.26
N VAL A 289 -9.36 -36.04 3.30
CA VAL A 289 -9.31 -34.94 2.33
C VAL A 289 -10.68 -34.28 2.30
N THR A 290 -10.69 -32.95 2.32
CA THR A 290 -11.90 -32.17 2.07
C THR A 290 -12.09 -31.96 0.58
N ARG A 291 -13.26 -32.32 0.05
CA ARG A 291 -13.68 -32.03 -1.32
C ARG A 291 -14.89 -31.10 -1.29
N VAL A 292 -14.78 -29.97 -1.98
CA VAL A 292 -15.94 -29.10 -2.23
C VAL A 292 -16.42 -29.37 -3.64
N ILE A 293 -17.69 -29.71 -3.78
CA ILE A 293 -18.36 -29.90 -5.07
C ILE A 293 -19.28 -28.71 -5.29
N SER A 294 -19.28 -28.10 -6.47
CA SER A 294 -20.19 -27.01 -6.81
C SER A 294 -20.85 -27.17 -8.16
N ARG A 295 -21.95 -26.46 -8.32
CA ARG A 295 -22.71 -26.30 -9.57
C ARG A 295 -23.27 -24.88 -9.65
N VAL A 296 -23.57 -24.41 -10.84
CA VAL A 296 -24.18 -23.08 -11.06
C VAL A 296 -25.54 -23.22 -11.70
N TYR A 297 -26.45 -22.34 -11.29
CA TYR A 297 -27.74 -22.13 -11.93
C TYR A 297 -27.67 -20.84 -12.74
N ASP A 298 -28.01 -20.90 -14.01
CA ASP A 298 -28.23 -19.69 -14.80
C ASP A 298 -29.61 -19.06 -14.50
N LEU A 299 -29.92 -17.97 -15.19
CA LEU A 299 -31.20 -17.27 -15.05
C LEU A 299 -32.38 -18.03 -15.70
N ALA A 300 -32.13 -19.05 -16.52
CA ALA A 300 -33.16 -19.93 -17.09
C ALA A 300 -33.53 -21.11 -16.17
N GLY A 301 -32.73 -21.31 -15.10
CA GLY A 301 -32.85 -22.42 -14.16
C GLY A 301 -32.11 -23.68 -14.61
N VAL A 302 -31.29 -23.62 -15.67
CA VAL A 302 -30.45 -24.74 -16.09
C VAL A 302 -29.24 -24.84 -15.18
N VAL A 303 -28.87 -26.08 -14.87
CA VAL A 303 -27.83 -26.46 -13.92
C VAL A 303 -26.62 -27.00 -14.65
N SER A 304 -25.45 -26.50 -14.29
CA SER A 304 -24.20 -27.06 -14.79
C SER A 304 -23.94 -28.47 -14.27
N ASP A 305 -23.09 -29.20 -14.98
CA ASP A 305 -22.38 -30.33 -14.38
C ASP A 305 -21.59 -29.89 -13.15
N THR A 306 -21.31 -30.84 -12.26
CA THR A 306 -20.60 -30.55 -11.01
C THR A 306 -19.09 -30.41 -11.26
N THR A 307 -18.49 -29.37 -10.69
CA THR A 307 -17.04 -29.21 -10.57
C THR A 307 -16.60 -29.44 -9.13
N SER A 308 -15.31 -29.70 -8.90
CA SER A 308 -14.81 -29.86 -7.53
C SER A 308 -13.37 -29.42 -7.34
N ILE A 309 -13.07 -29.00 -6.12
CA ILE A 309 -11.70 -28.79 -5.64
C ILE A 309 -11.45 -29.69 -4.42
N LYS A 310 -10.18 -30.04 -4.21
CA LYS A 310 -9.73 -30.82 -3.05
C LYS A 310 -8.67 -30.04 -2.28
N PHE A 311 -8.67 -30.20 -0.97
CA PHE A 311 -7.65 -29.65 -0.06
C PHE A 311 -7.66 -30.42 1.27
N ALA A 312 -6.60 -30.27 2.04
CA ALA A 312 -6.48 -30.90 3.35
C ALA A 312 -6.37 -29.84 4.45
N VAL A 313 -7.22 -29.87 5.46
CA VAL A 313 -7.29 -28.77 6.43
C VAL A 313 -6.44 -29.09 7.63
N LYS A 314 -5.44 -28.25 7.87
CA LYS A 314 -4.47 -28.45 8.95
C LYS A 314 -4.58 -27.32 9.97
N SER A 315 -4.47 -27.68 11.25
CA SER A 315 -4.31 -26.71 12.33
C SER A 315 -2.88 -26.16 12.40
N GLY A 316 -2.69 -25.05 13.09
CA GLY A 316 -1.35 -24.53 13.42
C GLY A 316 -0.78 -23.52 12.41
N PHE A 317 -1.40 -23.36 11.24
CA PHE A 317 -1.04 -22.29 10.33
C PHE A 317 -1.35 -20.91 10.93
N ARG A 318 -0.37 -20.02 10.82
CA ARG A 318 -0.42 -18.63 11.29
C ARG A 318 0.29 -17.72 10.31
N PRO A 319 -0.14 -16.45 10.18
CA PRO A 319 0.60 -15.46 9.41
C PRO A 319 1.91 -15.10 10.12
N GLU A 320 2.89 -14.62 9.37
CA GLU A 320 4.10 -13.98 9.87
C GLU A 320 4.07 -12.51 9.47
N THR A 321 4.19 -11.61 10.44
CA THR A 321 4.08 -10.16 10.26
C THR A 321 5.44 -9.56 10.01
N LEU A 322 5.51 -8.56 9.14
CA LEU A 322 6.76 -7.88 8.80
C LEU A 322 6.60 -6.36 8.98
N ILE A 323 7.65 -5.71 9.49
CA ILE A 323 7.84 -4.26 9.35
C ILE A 323 8.84 -4.06 8.22
N TYR A 324 8.43 -3.33 7.19
CA TYR A 324 9.26 -3.05 6.03
C TYR A 324 10.24 -1.94 6.36
N LYS A 325 11.42 -2.30 6.89
CA LYS A 325 12.46 -1.36 7.36
C LYS A 325 12.90 -0.36 6.28
N GLN A 326 12.90 -0.78 5.01
CA GLN A 326 13.16 0.08 3.85
C GLN A 326 12.09 1.18 3.65
N ARG A 327 11.02 1.12 4.42
CA ARG A 327 9.87 2.03 4.40
C ARG A 327 9.53 2.55 5.80
N VAL A 328 10.55 2.60 6.67
CA VAL A 328 10.48 3.25 7.98
C VAL A 328 11.26 4.56 7.92
N TYR A 329 10.54 5.67 7.92
CA TYR A 329 11.10 7.00 7.70
C TYR A 329 10.96 7.88 8.93
N GLY A 330 11.93 8.78 9.12
CA GLY A 330 11.80 9.91 10.02
C GLY A 330 11.81 11.22 9.25
N LEU A 331 11.02 12.21 9.69
CA LEU A 331 11.06 13.57 9.16
C LEU A 331 10.86 14.57 10.30
N GLY A 332 11.72 15.58 10.34
CA GLY A 332 11.61 16.72 11.24
C GLY A 332 12.71 17.74 10.95
N ASP A 333 12.77 18.81 11.74
CA ASP A 333 13.78 19.86 11.56
C ASP A 333 15.23 19.35 11.69
N ASN A 334 15.42 18.28 12.45
CA ASN A 334 16.73 17.66 12.70
C ASN A 334 16.97 16.39 11.88
N HIS A 335 16.07 16.06 10.94
CA HIS A 335 16.10 14.79 10.23
C HIS A 335 15.37 14.90 8.88
N TYR A 336 16.14 15.17 7.82
CA TYR A 336 15.69 15.32 6.44
C TYR A 336 16.87 15.27 5.46
N ILE A 337 16.57 15.07 4.18
CA ILE A 337 17.47 15.33 3.05
C ILE A 337 16.80 16.28 2.06
N ASP A 338 17.59 17.00 1.27
CA ASP A 338 17.15 18.02 0.33
C ASP A 338 17.42 17.67 -1.14
N TYR A 339 17.67 16.40 -1.40
CA TYR A 339 17.83 15.82 -2.73
C TYR A 339 16.90 14.62 -2.90
N VAL A 340 16.62 14.25 -4.15
CA VAL A 340 15.80 13.07 -4.45
C VAL A 340 16.70 11.85 -4.44
N ASP A 341 16.37 10.86 -3.59
CA ASP A 341 17.07 9.59 -3.60
C ASP A 341 16.62 8.71 -4.76
N GLU A 342 17.42 8.66 -5.82
CA GLU A 342 17.14 7.82 -7.00
C GLU A 342 17.19 6.32 -6.71
N SER A 343 17.77 5.89 -5.58
CA SER A 343 17.83 4.48 -5.21
C SER A 343 16.53 3.96 -4.57
N THR A 344 15.66 4.86 -4.11
CA THR A 344 14.37 4.51 -3.52
C THR A 344 13.29 4.59 -4.61
N PRO A 345 12.63 3.48 -4.99
CA PRO A 345 11.67 3.45 -6.10
C PRO A 345 10.29 4.02 -5.71
N GLU A 346 10.26 4.94 -4.74
CA GLU A 346 9.05 5.63 -4.31
C GLU A 346 9.29 7.07 -3.92
N VAL A 347 8.20 7.84 -3.92
CA VAL A 347 8.23 9.21 -3.40
C VAL A 347 8.25 9.14 -1.87
N MET A 348 9.40 9.45 -1.29
CA MET A 348 9.56 9.55 0.16
C MET A 348 8.62 10.62 0.74
N PRO A 349 8.14 10.45 1.99
CA PRO A 349 7.42 11.52 2.68
C PRO A 349 8.24 12.80 2.68
N PHE A 350 7.62 13.96 2.45
CA PHE A 350 8.32 15.23 2.43
C PHE A 350 7.50 16.35 3.04
N THR A 351 8.18 17.44 3.36
CA THR A 351 7.58 18.72 3.76
C THR A 351 8.22 19.85 2.97
N ILE A 352 7.55 21.00 2.92
CA ILE A 352 8.07 22.20 2.26
C ILE A 352 8.37 23.24 3.34
N VAL A 353 9.64 23.64 3.43
CA VAL A 353 10.11 24.68 4.36
C VAL A 353 10.81 25.75 3.55
N ASN A 354 10.34 27.00 3.65
CA ASN A 354 10.88 28.15 2.90
C ASN A 354 10.98 27.91 1.38
N GLY A 355 10.00 27.22 0.80
CA GLY A 355 9.97 26.91 -0.64
C GLY A 355 10.89 25.76 -1.08
N LEU A 356 11.62 25.12 -0.16
CA LEU A 356 12.46 23.96 -0.44
C LEU A 356 11.79 22.67 0.05
N GLN A 357 11.89 21.62 -0.76
CA GLN A 357 11.45 20.29 -0.38
C GLN A 357 12.47 19.64 0.57
N ARG A 358 11.97 19.08 1.66
CA ARG A 358 12.72 18.29 2.63
C ARG A 358 12.11 16.91 2.69
N PHE A 359 12.81 15.93 2.12
CA PHE A 359 12.40 14.53 2.13
C PHE A 359 12.81 13.87 3.44
N ALA A 360 12.02 12.90 3.87
CA ALA A 360 12.29 12.08 5.03
C ALA A 360 13.52 11.20 4.77
N THR A 361 14.24 10.87 5.85
CA THR A 361 15.35 9.93 5.80
C THR A 361 14.93 8.59 6.36
N LEU A 362 15.50 7.50 5.84
CA LEU A 362 15.48 6.22 6.57
C LEU A 362 16.20 6.38 7.91
N TYR A 363 15.74 5.64 8.93
CA TYR A 363 16.39 5.66 10.24
C TYR A 363 17.84 5.23 10.14
N PHE A 364 18.72 5.93 10.85
CA PHE A 364 20.10 5.53 11.02
C PHE A 364 20.18 4.47 12.12
N LYS A 365 21.20 3.60 12.06
CA LYS A 365 21.64 2.85 13.22
C LYS A 365 22.77 3.59 13.91
N ASP A 366 22.69 3.68 15.24
CA ASP A 366 23.76 4.24 16.05
C ASP A 366 24.92 3.24 16.22
N VAL A 367 26.01 3.68 16.86
CA VAL A 367 27.18 2.83 17.18
C VAL A 367 26.82 1.59 17.99
N ASN A 368 25.69 1.57 18.71
CA ASN A 368 25.20 0.43 19.48
C ASN A 368 24.22 -0.46 18.69
N ASN A 369 24.13 -0.29 17.36
CA ASN A 369 23.25 -1.02 16.46
C ASN A 369 21.74 -0.80 16.75
N ARG A 370 21.37 0.35 17.34
CA ARG A 370 19.98 0.73 17.58
C ARG A 370 19.51 1.76 16.56
N TYR A 371 18.27 1.65 16.10
CA TYR A 371 17.69 2.70 15.27
C TYR A 371 17.57 3.98 16.07
N ALA A 372 18.08 5.09 15.56
CA ALA A 372 18.11 6.35 16.28
C ALA A 372 17.89 7.56 15.37
N ALA A 373 17.24 8.58 15.92
CA ALA A 373 17.07 9.88 15.29
C ALA A 373 17.16 11.01 16.34
N ILE A 374 17.38 12.23 15.85
CA ILE A 374 17.39 13.43 16.69
C ILE A 374 15.99 14.02 16.68
N ASN A 375 15.41 14.19 17.86
CA ASN A 375 14.03 14.67 18.02
C ASN A 375 13.90 16.16 17.66
N SER A 376 12.69 16.56 17.29
CA SER A 376 12.26 17.95 17.11
C SER A 376 10.75 18.04 17.37
N GLN A 377 10.23 19.25 17.63
CA GLN A 377 8.79 19.41 17.94
C GLN A 377 7.88 18.92 16.81
N ASN A 378 8.33 19.07 15.56
CA ASN A 378 7.63 18.63 14.36
C ASN A 378 8.02 17.21 13.90
N TYR A 379 8.78 16.45 14.71
CA TYR A 379 9.25 15.14 14.32
C TYR A 379 8.11 14.16 14.13
N LYS A 380 8.23 13.35 13.09
CA LYS A 380 7.26 12.33 12.70
C LYS A 380 8.01 11.04 12.30
N THR A 381 7.40 9.91 12.64
CA THR A 381 7.87 8.57 12.27
C THR A 381 6.83 7.90 11.39
N TRP A 382 7.20 7.50 10.18
CA TRP A 382 6.36 6.69 9.29
C TRP A 382 6.80 5.25 9.42
N ILE A 383 5.87 4.34 9.69
CA ILE A 383 6.13 2.91 9.75
C ILE A 383 5.16 2.21 8.80
N ARG A 384 5.69 1.43 7.86
CA ARG A 384 4.91 0.54 7.00
C ARG A 384 5.13 -0.92 7.42
N TRP A 385 4.06 -1.69 7.42
CA TRP A 385 4.09 -3.12 7.74
C TRP A 385 3.31 -3.94 6.72
N GLY A 386 3.42 -5.26 6.86
CA GLY A 386 2.75 -6.24 6.03
C GLY A 386 2.93 -7.63 6.62
N TRP A 387 3.02 -8.63 5.75
CA TRP A 387 3.16 -10.02 6.15
C TRP A 387 4.01 -10.79 5.14
N HIS A 388 4.58 -11.90 5.59
CA HIS A 388 5.37 -12.80 4.76
C HIS A 388 4.53 -13.37 3.61
N GLY A 389 4.97 -13.16 2.37
CA GLY A 389 4.23 -13.52 1.16
C GLY A 389 3.43 -12.40 0.52
N GLU A 390 3.44 -11.18 1.08
CA GLU A 390 2.77 -10.04 0.44
C GLU A 390 3.44 -9.67 -0.88
N TYR A 391 4.78 -9.68 -0.92
CA TYR A 391 5.59 -9.23 -2.06
C TYR A 391 6.56 -10.31 -2.57
N GLY A 392 6.77 -10.31 -3.88
CA GLY A 392 7.69 -11.22 -4.54
C GLY A 392 7.97 -10.91 -6.01
N GLU A 393 8.91 -11.67 -6.57
CA GLU A 393 9.28 -11.61 -7.97
C GLU A 393 8.47 -12.62 -8.80
N MET A 394 8.09 -12.24 -10.02
CA MET A 394 7.49 -13.17 -10.99
C MET A 394 8.60 -13.94 -11.70
N LEU A 395 8.51 -15.27 -11.69
CA LEU A 395 9.41 -16.14 -12.42
C LEU A 395 8.97 -16.25 -13.88
N ALA A 396 9.92 -16.42 -14.80
CA ALA A 396 9.64 -16.61 -16.23
C ALA A 396 8.74 -17.83 -16.51
N SER A 397 8.70 -18.80 -15.59
CA SER A 397 7.82 -19.97 -15.63
C SER A 397 6.35 -19.66 -15.28
N GLY A 398 6.00 -18.42 -14.93
CA GLY A 398 4.67 -18.02 -14.44
C GLY A 398 4.47 -18.22 -12.94
N GLY A 399 5.46 -18.78 -12.23
CA GLY A 399 5.48 -18.87 -10.77
C GLY A 399 5.91 -17.56 -10.08
N TYR A 400 6.06 -17.61 -8.77
CA TYR A 400 6.54 -16.50 -7.95
C TYR A 400 7.67 -16.95 -7.01
N ARG A 401 8.52 -16.01 -6.62
CA ARG A 401 9.46 -16.14 -5.51
C ARG A 401 9.13 -15.08 -4.47
N VAL A 402 8.78 -15.50 -3.26
CA VAL A 402 8.57 -14.59 -2.13
C VAL A 402 9.89 -13.91 -1.79
N THR A 403 9.90 -12.59 -1.71
CA THR A 403 11.08 -11.78 -1.34
C THR A 403 10.82 -10.87 -0.15
N ASP A 404 9.55 -10.55 0.11
CA ASP A 404 9.09 -9.56 1.09
C ASP A 404 9.71 -8.17 0.93
N ASN A 405 10.30 -7.90 -0.23
CA ASN A 405 10.75 -6.57 -0.56
C ASN A 405 9.51 -5.75 -0.97
N PRO A 406 9.16 -4.67 -0.24
CA PRO A 406 7.96 -3.88 -0.50
C PRO A 406 7.98 -3.12 -1.83
N PHE A 407 9.11 -3.15 -2.55
CA PHE A 407 9.29 -2.58 -3.88
C PHE A 407 9.08 -3.60 -5.01
N ASP A 408 8.97 -4.89 -4.69
CA ASP A 408 8.66 -5.93 -5.67
C ASP A 408 7.15 -5.99 -5.94
N LYS A 409 6.72 -6.92 -6.81
CA LYS A 409 5.31 -7.05 -7.15
C LYS A 409 4.53 -7.60 -5.97
N LYS A 410 3.37 -7.01 -5.68
CA LYS A 410 2.43 -7.59 -4.71
C LYS A 410 1.86 -8.90 -5.27
N ILE A 411 2.10 -10.01 -4.57
CA ILE A 411 1.59 -11.35 -4.89
C ILE A 411 0.51 -11.82 -3.92
N ASP A 412 0.38 -11.17 -2.75
CA ASP A 412 -0.77 -11.26 -1.84
C ASP A 412 -1.06 -12.69 -1.32
N LEU A 413 0.00 -13.41 -0.96
CA LEU A 413 -0.07 -14.75 -0.34
C LEU A 413 0.06 -14.65 1.17
N VAL A 414 -0.46 -15.63 1.90
CA VAL A 414 -0.23 -15.73 3.34
C VAL A 414 0.61 -16.97 3.60
N MET A 415 1.87 -16.74 3.98
CA MET A 415 2.84 -17.79 4.20
C MET A 415 2.93 -18.11 5.69
N HIS A 416 2.99 -19.40 6.00
CA HIS A 416 3.38 -19.90 7.31
C HIS A 416 4.81 -20.41 7.25
N LYS A 417 5.62 -20.04 8.23
CA LYS A 417 7.00 -20.50 8.36
C LYS A 417 7.06 -21.80 9.14
N ASP A 418 7.62 -22.83 8.50
CA ASP A 418 7.89 -24.14 9.08
C ASP A 418 9.40 -24.44 8.95
N GLY A 419 10.14 -24.09 10.01
CA GLY A 419 11.61 -24.11 10.01
C GLY A 419 12.19 -23.16 8.96
N ASP A 420 12.97 -23.70 8.02
CA ASP A 420 13.59 -22.97 6.91
C ASP A 420 12.68 -22.90 5.66
N THR A 421 11.48 -23.47 5.73
CA THR A 421 10.53 -23.50 4.61
C THR A 421 9.32 -22.63 4.90
N SER A 422 8.72 -22.10 3.83
CA SER A 422 7.49 -21.32 3.92
C SER A 422 6.40 -21.97 3.06
N VAL A 423 5.22 -22.13 3.63
CA VAL A 423 4.08 -22.78 2.98
C VAL A 423 2.92 -21.81 2.86
N ASN A 424 2.40 -21.63 1.64
CA ASN A 424 1.14 -20.95 1.41
C ASN A 424 0.00 -21.88 1.84
N TYR A 425 -0.86 -21.40 2.74
CA TYR A 425 -2.02 -22.15 3.24
C TYR A 425 -3.36 -21.54 2.82
N PHE A 426 -3.35 -20.70 1.77
CA PHE A 426 -4.52 -20.20 1.03
C PHE A 426 -5.51 -19.35 1.88
N SER A 427 -5.03 -18.78 2.98
CA SER A 427 -5.77 -17.85 3.83
C SER A 427 -5.63 -16.40 3.33
N GLU A 428 -6.33 -15.48 3.99
CA GLU A 428 -6.25 -14.04 3.73
C GLU A 428 -5.95 -13.30 5.03
N ILE A 429 -5.20 -12.19 4.98
CA ILE A 429 -5.12 -11.27 6.13
C ILE A 429 -6.42 -10.48 6.24
N THR A 430 -6.99 -10.41 7.43
CA THR A 430 -8.24 -9.69 7.70
C THR A 430 -8.01 -8.43 8.53
N HIS A 431 -7.09 -8.49 9.49
CA HIS A 431 -6.83 -7.40 10.42
C HIS A 431 -5.33 -7.29 10.75
N PHE A 432 -4.96 -6.15 11.32
CA PHE A 432 -3.73 -5.97 12.07
C PHE A 432 -4.07 -5.55 13.50
N ASP A 433 -3.27 -6.02 14.45
CA ASP A 433 -3.33 -5.63 15.86
C ASP A 433 -2.09 -4.76 16.15
N LEU A 434 -2.29 -3.54 16.67
CA LEU A 434 -1.23 -2.52 16.83
C LEU A 434 -1.04 -2.11 18.29
N ARG A 435 0.23 -1.93 18.69
CA ARG A 435 0.65 -1.37 19.97
C ARG A 435 1.80 -0.36 19.80
N LEU A 436 1.87 0.60 20.72
CA LEU A 436 2.94 1.57 20.83
C LEU A 436 3.34 1.70 22.30
N ASN A 437 4.62 1.53 22.60
CA ASN A 437 5.21 1.60 23.93
C ASN A 437 4.47 0.70 24.95
N GLY A 438 4.12 -0.52 24.53
CA GLY A 438 3.43 -1.50 25.37
C GLY A 438 1.94 -1.24 25.60
N GLN A 439 1.35 -0.21 25.00
CA GLN A 439 -0.09 0.09 25.08
C GLN A 439 -0.77 -0.12 23.72
N PRO A 440 -2.08 -0.40 23.66
CA PRO A 440 -2.85 -0.36 22.41
C PRO A 440 -2.59 0.95 21.67
N TYR A 441 -2.38 0.89 20.35
CA TYR A 441 -2.16 2.10 19.57
C TYR A 441 -3.38 3.02 19.70
N ASN A 442 -3.16 4.31 20.02
CA ASN A 442 -4.25 5.26 20.19
C ASN A 442 -4.69 5.81 18.83
N PHE A 443 -5.82 5.31 18.32
CA PHE A 443 -6.46 5.84 17.12
C PHE A 443 -7.94 6.12 17.39
N PRO A 444 -8.32 7.39 17.68
CA PRO A 444 -9.67 7.74 18.13
C PRO A 444 -10.82 7.19 17.25
N PRO A 445 -10.73 7.18 15.91
CA PRO A 445 -11.80 6.63 15.07
C PRO A 445 -12.10 5.14 15.29
N LEU A 446 -11.15 4.37 15.82
CA LEU A 446 -11.30 2.93 16.11
C LEU A 446 -11.03 2.60 17.59
N ALA A 447 -11.22 3.55 18.50
CA ALA A 447 -10.99 3.33 19.93
C ALA A 447 -11.86 2.18 20.51
N HIS A 448 -13.01 1.90 19.90
CA HIS A 448 -13.90 0.79 20.28
C HIS A 448 -13.41 -0.59 19.80
N SER A 449 -12.39 -0.65 18.95
CA SER A 449 -11.82 -1.88 18.38
C SER A 449 -10.65 -2.42 19.19
N VAL A 450 -10.44 -1.94 20.42
CA VAL A 450 -9.42 -2.50 21.31
C VAL A 450 -9.87 -3.87 21.79
N ILE A 451 -9.02 -4.87 21.60
CA ILE A 451 -9.23 -6.24 22.02
C ILE A 451 -8.22 -6.65 23.08
N THR A 452 -8.54 -7.68 23.86
CA THR A 452 -7.59 -8.34 24.76
C THR A 452 -7.24 -9.70 24.18
N ASP A 453 -5.95 -9.97 24.01
CA ASP A 453 -5.46 -11.26 23.57
C ASP A 453 -5.74 -12.32 24.66
N PRO A 454 -6.40 -13.43 24.33
CA PRO A 454 -6.73 -14.45 25.31
C PRO A 454 -5.54 -15.29 25.79
N VAL A 455 -4.42 -15.31 25.07
CA VAL A 455 -3.22 -16.10 25.36
C VAL A 455 -2.27 -15.35 26.29
N ASP A 456 -1.96 -14.09 25.98
CA ASP A 456 -0.98 -13.30 26.75
C ASP A 456 -1.57 -12.13 27.55
N GLY A 457 -2.88 -11.89 27.43
CA GLY A 457 -3.60 -10.83 28.15
C GLY A 457 -3.28 -9.41 27.67
N LYS A 458 -2.47 -9.24 26.62
CA LYS A 458 -2.12 -7.91 26.11
C LYS A 458 -3.29 -7.30 25.37
N GLN A 459 -3.43 -5.99 25.50
CA GLN A 459 -4.44 -5.23 24.76
C GLN A 459 -3.84 -4.70 23.44
N TRP A 460 -4.62 -4.79 22.37
CA TRP A 460 -4.24 -4.36 21.03
C TRP A 460 -5.34 -3.53 20.39
N LEU A 461 -4.97 -2.50 19.63
CA LEU A 461 -5.91 -1.88 18.70
C LEU A 461 -6.04 -2.78 17.48
N ARG A 462 -7.21 -3.37 17.25
CA ARG A 462 -7.48 -4.14 16.02
C ARG A 462 -8.01 -3.22 14.92
N ILE A 463 -7.36 -3.25 13.76
CA ILE A 463 -7.79 -2.51 12.57
C ILE A 463 -8.06 -3.48 11.41
N PRO A 464 -9.14 -3.30 10.63
CA PRO A 464 -9.33 -4.04 9.39
C PRO A 464 -8.22 -3.75 8.36
N LEU A 465 -7.91 -4.72 7.50
CA LEU A 465 -6.92 -4.58 6.42
C LEU A 465 -7.16 -3.33 5.55
N TYR A 466 -8.43 -3.00 5.29
CA TYR A 466 -8.85 -1.85 4.49
C TYR A 466 -9.27 -0.63 5.33
N SER A 467 -8.79 -0.51 6.56
CA SER A 467 -9.04 0.66 7.40
C SER A 467 -8.40 1.93 6.82
N PRO A 468 -8.77 3.14 7.29
CA PRO A 468 -8.12 4.39 6.86
C PRO A 468 -6.60 4.46 7.14
N LEU A 469 -6.09 3.69 8.12
CA LEU A 469 -4.65 3.55 8.36
C LEU A 469 -4.00 2.63 7.31
N GLY A 470 -4.78 1.67 6.79
CA GLY A 470 -4.28 0.63 5.87
C GLY A 470 -3.12 -0.13 6.50
N GLN A 471 -1.97 -0.07 5.84
CA GLN A 471 -0.72 -0.75 6.24
C GLN A 471 0.40 0.24 6.61
N THR A 472 0.04 1.47 7.01
CA THR A 472 1.02 2.49 7.40
C THR A 472 0.51 3.34 8.55
N VAL A 473 1.42 3.88 9.35
CA VAL A 473 1.11 4.82 10.43
C VAL A 473 2.09 5.97 10.42
N VAL A 474 1.59 7.14 10.81
CA VAL A 474 2.41 8.32 11.08
C VAL A 474 2.30 8.65 12.55
N ILE A 475 3.38 8.43 13.29
CA ILE A 475 3.46 8.68 14.72
C ILE A 475 4.04 10.08 14.92
N THR A 476 3.36 10.90 15.71
CA THR A 476 3.73 12.30 15.99
C THR A 476 3.88 12.53 17.49
N SER A 477 4.43 13.68 17.87
CA SER A 477 4.49 14.12 19.27
C SER A 477 5.24 13.16 20.20
N LEU A 478 6.23 12.46 19.65
CA LEU A 478 7.07 11.52 20.39
C LEU A 478 8.06 12.26 21.29
N GLN A 479 8.23 11.74 22.50
CA GLN A 479 9.18 12.28 23.48
C GLN A 479 10.60 11.81 23.15
N SER A 480 11.60 12.51 23.68
CA SER A 480 13.00 12.10 23.53
C SER A 480 13.34 10.92 24.45
N GLN A 481 12.98 9.72 24.03
CA GLN A 481 13.22 8.47 24.74
C GLN A 481 13.25 7.27 23.77
N SER A 482 13.40 6.06 24.31
CA SER A 482 13.18 4.83 23.56
C SER A 482 11.69 4.58 23.29
N HIS A 483 11.39 4.12 22.09
CA HIS A 483 10.06 3.75 21.64
C HIS A 483 10.04 2.36 21.03
N SER A 484 8.89 1.70 21.13
CA SER A 484 8.66 0.38 20.53
C SER A 484 7.29 0.37 19.86
N PHE A 485 7.27 0.11 18.55
CA PHE A 485 6.05 -0.13 17.80
C PHE A 485 5.92 -1.63 17.53
N GLU A 486 4.79 -2.21 17.89
CA GLU A 486 4.50 -3.63 17.70
C GLU A 486 3.28 -3.77 16.79
N VAL A 487 3.36 -4.67 15.82
CA VAL A 487 2.24 -5.01 14.94
C VAL A 487 2.20 -6.50 14.68
N ARG A 488 1.00 -7.06 14.60
CA ARG A 488 0.78 -8.46 14.19
C ARG A 488 -0.40 -8.59 13.25
N ALA A 489 -0.28 -9.45 12.26
CA ALA A 489 -1.33 -9.79 11.32
C ALA A 489 -2.29 -10.82 11.91
N VAL A 490 -3.55 -10.73 11.52
CA VAL A 490 -4.61 -11.69 11.87
C VAL A 490 -5.24 -12.17 10.58
N ASP A 491 -5.33 -13.47 10.40
CA ASP A 491 -5.78 -14.07 9.16
C ASP A 491 -7.30 -14.36 9.15
N LEU A 492 -7.77 -15.04 8.11
CA LEU A 492 -9.18 -15.41 7.91
C LEU A 492 -9.65 -16.50 8.88
N GLN A 493 -8.73 -17.23 9.51
CA GLN A 493 -9.03 -18.20 10.56
C GLN A 493 -9.28 -17.51 11.91
N GLY A 494 -8.94 -16.23 12.03
CA GLY A 494 -8.91 -15.49 13.28
C GLY A 494 -7.64 -15.74 14.09
N GLU A 495 -6.63 -16.40 13.50
CA GLU A 495 -5.36 -16.66 14.16
C GLU A 495 -4.43 -15.45 13.97
N ALA A 496 -3.93 -14.92 15.08
CA ALA A 496 -2.90 -13.90 15.07
C ALA A 496 -1.51 -14.53 14.94
N ASP A 497 -0.58 -13.77 14.36
CA ASP A 497 0.85 -14.03 14.49
C ASP A 497 1.26 -13.98 15.98
N LEU A 498 1.95 -15.03 16.44
CA LEU A 498 2.39 -15.18 17.83
C LEU A 498 3.70 -14.42 18.12
N THR A 499 4.41 -14.02 17.09
CA THR A 499 5.67 -13.26 17.17
C THR A 499 5.48 -11.91 16.47
N PRO A 500 4.83 -10.92 17.14
CA PRO A 500 4.61 -9.61 16.55
C PRO A 500 5.90 -9.00 16.00
N ALA A 501 5.80 -8.34 14.85
CA ALA A 501 6.89 -7.55 14.32
C ALA A 501 7.11 -6.32 15.20
N VAL A 502 8.35 -6.12 15.64
CA VAL A 502 8.73 -5.02 16.53
C VAL A 502 9.72 -4.10 15.83
N PHE A 503 9.46 -2.79 15.87
CA PHE A 503 10.41 -1.76 15.50
C PHE A 503 10.73 -0.90 16.72
N GLU A 504 11.96 -1.05 17.22
CA GLU A 504 12.49 -0.29 18.35
C GLU A 504 13.39 0.82 17.84
N PHE A 505 13.18 2.03 18.37
CA PHE A 505 13.97 3.19 17.98
C PHE A 505 14.11 4.19 19.12
N ASP A 506 15.20 4.95 19.09
CA ASP A 506 15.52 5.99 20.05
C ASP A 506 15.37 7.37 19.44
N LEU A 507 14.66 8.25 20.15
CA LEU A 507 14.67 9.68 19.87
C LEU A 507 15.58 10.39 20.87
N LYS A 508 16.73 10.84 20.41
CA LYS A 508 17.67 11.61 21.24
C LYS A 508 17.25 13.08 21.28
N PRO A 509 17.37 13.79 22.41
CA PRO A 509 17.16 15.23 22.42
C PRO A 509 18.22 15.93 21.54
N PRO A 510 17.88 17.05 20.87
CA PRO A 510 18.85 17.81 20.11
C PRO A 510 19.85 18.50 21.04
N ILE A 511 21.14 18.43 20.71
CA ILE A 511 22.22 19.13 21.42
C ILE A 511 22.50 20.48 20.72
N PRO A 512 22.21 21.62 21.36
CA PRO A 512 22.50 22.94 20.81
C PRO A 512 24.00 23.14 20.54
N LYS A 513 24.32 23.92 19.50
CA LYS A 513 25.71 24.24 19.10
C LYS A 513 26.63 24.63 20.26
N ALA A 514 26.14 25.43 21.20
CA ALA A 514 26.93 25.90 22.35
C ALA A 514 27.30 24.80 23.36
N GLN A 515 26.57 23.67 23.35
CA GLN A 515 26.77 22.54 24.26
C GLN A 515 27.58 21.41 23.63
N LYS A 516 27.85 21.46 22.31
CA LYS A 516 28.68 20.48 21.63
C LYS A 516 30.13 20.59 22.13
N ALA A 517 30.75 19.45 22.43
CA ALA A 517 32.09 19.38 23.00
C ALA A 517 32.84 18.15 22.51
N GLY A 518 34.17 18.17 22.58
CA GLY A 518 34.99 17.04 22.16
C GLY A 518 35.21 16.93 20.65
N ILE A 519 35.98 15.93 20.28
CA ILE A 519 36.39 15.60 18.92
C ILE A 519 36.02 14.15 18.61
N LEU A 520 35.45 13.90 17.43
CA LEU A 520 35.27 12.55 16.87
C LEU A 520 36.13 12.39 15.63
N ILE A 521 36.94 11.35 15.58
CA ILE A 521 37.71 10.92 14.42
C ILE A 521 37.01 9.72 13.79
N ILE A 522 36.74 9.81 12.49
CA ILE A 522 36.14 8.76 11.67
C ILE A 522 37.21 8.29 10.70
N ASP A 523 37.64 7.06 10.90
CA ASP A 523 38.58 6.36 10.02
C ASP A 523 37.79 5.57 8.96
N ASP A 524 37.96 5.90 7.68
CA ASP A 524 37.34 5.19 6.55
C ASP A 524 38.39 4.47 5.68
N ASP A 525 39.52 4.11 6.26
CA ASP A 525 40.61 3.45 5.55
C ASP A 525 40.49 1.92 5.57
N GLU A 526 40.52 1.33 4.36
CA GLU A 526 40.78 -0.10 4.23
C GLU A 526 42.29 -0.38 4.45
N HIS A 527 42.68 -0.57 5.70
CA HIS A 527 44.07 -0.77 6.11
C HIS A 527 44.77 -1.92 5.38
N ASN A 528 46.04 -1.66 5.05
CA ASN A 528 46.94 -2.61 4.41
C ASN A 528 48.39 -2.23 4.72
N ASN A 529 49.38 -2.98 4.24
CA ASN A 529 50.80 -2.70 4.52
C ASN A 529 51.27 -1.30 4.05
N SER A 530 50.58 -0.70 3.08
CA SER A 530 50.88 0.66 2.60
C SER A 530 50.18 1.76 3.39
N VAL A 531 49.18 1.42 4.21
CA VAL A 531 48.39 2.29 5.10
C VAL A 531 48.06 1.52 6.39
N PRO A 532 49.05 1.35 7.30
CA PRO A 532 48.88 0.51 8.48
C PRO A 532 48.00 1.19 9.55
N ALA A 533 47.03 0.45 10.10
CA ALA A 533 46.04 0.94 11.07
C ALA A 533 46.68 1.66 12.27
N ASP A 534 47.59 0.99 12.99
CA ASP A 534 48.19 1.53 14.21
C ASP A 534 48.98 2.83 13.95
N THR A 535 49.69 2.88 12.83
CA THR A 535 50.46 4.07 12.42
C THR A 535 49.54 5.25 12.12
N LEU A 536 48.42 5.01 11.45
CA LEU A 536 47.45 6.03 11.06
C LEU A 536 46.68 6.54 12.28
N ASN A 537 46.23 5.62 13.14
CA ASN A 537 45.55 5.92 14.39
C ASN A 537 46.42 6.80 15.31
N ALA A 538 47.66 6.39 15.56
CA ALA A 538 48.60 7.17 16.36
C ALA A 538 48.89 8.54 15.73
N ARG A 539 48.86 8.64 14.39
CA ARG A 539 49.02 9.90 13.68
C ARG A 539 47.88 10.87 13.97
N TYR A 540 46.64 10.46 13.77
CA TYR A 540 45.49 11.34 14.00
C TYR A 540 45.31 11.69 15.48
N GLU A 541 45.55 10.76 16.40
CA GLU A 541 45.59 11.06 17.85
C GLU A 541 46.64 12.14 18.17
N TYR A 542 47.83 12.04 17.59
CA TYR A 542 48.88 13.05 17.80
C TYR A 542 48.50 14.42 17.23
N LEU A 543 47.89 14.49 16.05
CA LEU A 543 47.50 15.75 15.40
C LEU A 543 46.57 16.60 16.28
N PHE A 544 45.71 15.95 17.08
CA PHE A 544 44.75 16.61 17.95
C PHE A 544 45.13 16.59 19.44
N SER A 545 46.31 16.06 19.80
CA SER A 545 46.78 15.94 21.19
C SER A 545 46.94 17.25 21.98
N ALA A 546 46.86 18.42 21.33
CA ALA A 546 46.81 19.71 22.03
C ALA A 546 45.43 20.05 22.60
N PHE A 547 44.37 19.37 22.11
CA PHE A 547 43.02 19.56 22.62
C PHE A 547 42.88 18.91 24.00
N PRO A 548 42.50 19.65 25.05
CA PRO A 548 42.44 19.13 26.41
C PRO A 548 41.19 18.28 26.71
N GLY A 549 40.21 18.26 25.80
CA GLY A 549 38.95 17.55 25.99
C GLY A 549 38.96 16.11 25.43
N GLN A 550 37.79 15.49 25.42
CA GLN A 550 37.62 14.12 24.95
C GLN A 550 37.81 14.00 23.43
N ILE A 551 38.63 13.04 23.00
CA ILE A 551 38.81 12.61 21.62
C ILE A 551 38.36 11.16 21.52
N ASN A 552 37.37 10.91 20.68
CA ASN A 552 36.86 9.57 20.39
C ASN A 552 37.18 9.20 18.94
N ARG A 553 37.27 7.90 18.67
CA ARG A 553 37.45 7.35 17.32
C ARG A 553 36.39 6.30 17.03
N ILE A 554 35.93 6.26 15.79
CA ILE A 554 35.14 5.17 15.22
C ILE A 554 35.74 4.74 13.90
N ASP A 555 35.66 3.44 13.63
CA ASP A 555 36.13 2.86 12.38
C ASP A 555 34.92 2.56 11.49
N ARG A 556 34.96 3.13 10.28
CA ARG A 556 33.96 2.93 9.25
C ARG A 556 34.37 1.75 8.39
N TRP A 557 34.11 0.54 8.88
CA TRP A 557 34.49 -0.69 8.18
C TRP A 557 33.28 -1.62 7.95
N THR A 558 33.26 -2.32 6.81
CA THR A 558 32.11 -3.14 6.36
C THR A 558 32.08 -4.57 6.94
N SER A 559 33.21 -5.12 7.39
CA SER A 559 33.29 -6.33 8.22
C SER A 559 33.53 -6.01 9.71
N ASN A 560 32.80 -6.66 10.62
CA ASN A 560 32.93 -6.50 12.08
C ASN A 560 34.26 -7.06 12.65
N ALA A 561 35.35 -7.07 11.87
CA ALA A 561 36.63 -7.69 12.19
C ALA A 561 37.49 -6.87 13.16
N TYR A 562 37.21 -5.57 13.34
CA TYR A 562 37.99 -4.67 14.19
C TYR A 562 37.14 -4.08 15.34
N PRO A 563 37.64 -4.10 16.60
CA PRO A 563 36.99 -3.42 17.72
C PRO A 563 36.82 -1.93 17.42
N GLY A 564 35.59 -1.40 17.51
CA GLY A 564 35.26 -0.02 17.14
C GLY A 564 34.58 0.15 15.78
N SER A 565 34.36 -0.95 15.04
CA SER A 565 33.60 -0.94 13.79
C SER A 565 32.14 -0.55 14.01
N THR A 566 31.63 0.29 13.12
CA THR A 566 30.24 0.76 13.04
C THR A 566 29.32 -0.24 12.34
N ASN A 567 27.99 -0.11 12.52
CA ASN A 567 27.00 -1.04 11.97
C ASN A 567 26.26 -0.42 10.77
N PRO A 568 26.08 -1.16 9.65
CA PRO A 568 25.28 -0.68 8.54
C PRO A 568 23.79 -0.62 8.89
N ASP A 569 23.16 0.49 8.51
CA ASP A 569 21.71 0.63 8.41
C ASP A 569 21.17 0.02 7.11
N ASP A 570 19.87 0.13 6.87
CA ASP A 570 19.19 -0.45 5.71
C ASP A 570 19.62 0.17 4.35
N ARG A 571 20.41 1.26 4.35
CA ARG A 571 21.06 1.86 3.17
C ARG A 571 22.58 1.64 3.13
N ALA A 572 23.11 0.77 3.99
CA ALA A 572 24.55 0.57 4.18
C ALA A 572 25.31 1.84 4.65
N ARG A 573 24.60 2.77 5.31
CA ARG A 573 25.24 3.89 6.03
C ARG A 573 25.65 3.40 7.40
N HIS A 574 26.79 3.86 7.87
CA HIS A 574 27.38 3.45 9.15
C HIS A 574 27.38 4.57 10.18
N ILE A 575 27.12 5.80 9.73
CA ILE A 575 27.20 6.97 10.59
C ILE A 575 25.79 7.50 10.84
N SER A 576 25.43 7.64 12.11
CA SER A 576 24.19 8.27 12.55
C SER A 576 24.43 9.73 12.91
N ALA A 577 23.51 10.61 12.51
CA ALA A 577 23.51 12.00 12.95
C ALA A 577 23.48 12.12 14.49
N SER A 578 22.83 11.17 15.17
CA SER A 578 22.73 11.14 16.63
C SER A 578 24.07 10.83 17.33
N ASP A 579 24.98 10.11 16.66
CA ASP A 579 26.34 9.86 17.16
C ASP A 579 27.24 11.08 16.93
N LEU A 580 26.97 11.86 15.88
CA LEU A 580 27.76 13.06 15.56
C LEU A 580 27.42 14.25 16.45
N GLN A 581 26.14 14.42 16.84
CA GLN A 581 25.68 15.64 17.50
C GLN A 581 26.38 16.04 18.82
N PRO A 582 26.94 15.13 19.65
CA PRO A 582 27.65 15.54 20.87
C PRO A 582 28.93 16.31 20.57
N TYR A 583 29.56 16.06 19.42
CA TYR A 583 30.90 16.54 19.10
C TYR A 583 30.90 17.97 18.56
N LYS A 584 31.87 18.77 19.00
CA LYS A 584 32.09 20.12 18.45
C LYS A 584 32.79 20.07 17.10
N LEU A 585 33.64 19.07 16.91
CA LEU A 585 34.41 18.83 15.69
C LEU A 585 34.38 17.34 15.34
N VAL A 586 34.07 17.06 14.07
CA VAL A 586 34.17 15.72 13.47
C VAL A 586 35.25 15.76 12.40
N ILE A 587 36.15 14.77 12.42
CA ILE A 587 37.18 14.57 11.41
C ILE A 587 36.84 13.30 10.66
N TYR A 588 36.80 13.38 9.35
CA TYR A 588 36.71 12.23 8.47
C TYR A 588 38.00 12.12 7.68
N HIS A 589 38.65 10.96 7.71
CA HIS A 589 39.81 10.71 6.86
C HIS A 589 39.69 9.41 6.05
N SER A 590 40.30 9.46 4.87
CA SER A 590 40.50 8.32 3.98
C SER A 590 41.82 8.52 3.23
N ASP A 591 42.88 7.99 3.82
CA ASP A 591 44.28 8.12 3.41
C ASP A 591 44.75 6.98 2.50
N ASN A 592 43.91 5.99 2.24
CA ASN A 592 44.16 4.88 1.33
C ASN A 592 44.02 5.33 -0.13
N PRO A 593 45.13 5.39 -0.90
CA PRO A 593 45.08 5.83 -2.28
C PRO A 593 44.41 4.79 -3.20
N PHE A 594 44.21 3.56 -2.74
CA PHE A 594 43.68 2.45 -3.55
C PHE A 594 42.18 2.21 -3.37
N LYS A 595 41.52 2.93 -2.45
CA LYS A 595 40.10 2.74 -2.14
C LYS A 595 39.38 4.07 -2.10
N ALA A 596 38.20 4.10 -2.71
CA ALA A 596 37.36 5.29 -2.71
C ALA A 596 36.71 5.47 -1.33
N PRO A 597 36.62 6.71 -0.82
CA PRO A 597 35.95 6.97 0.45
C PRO A 597 34.44 6.71 0.35
N ASN A 598 33.87 6.17 1.42
CA ASN A 598 32.44 5.93 1.61
C ASN A 598 31.64 7.21 1.93
N LEU A 599 32.26 8.39 1.85
CA LEU A 599 31.66 9.69 2.17
C LEU A 599 30.29 9.91 1.51
N LYS A 600 30.10 9.43 0.27
CA LYS A 600 28.81 9.52 -0.45
C LYS A 600 27.69 8.77 0.27
N LEU A 601 27.97 7.66 0.95
CA LEU A 601 26.96 6.87 1.64
C LEU A 601 26.44 7.64 2.86
N ASP A 602 27.33 8.19 3.69
CA ASP A 602 26.93 8.78 4.99
C ASP A 602 26.71 10.28 5.00
N HIS A 603 26.82 10.94 3.84
CA HIS A 603 26.67 12.39 3.72
C HIS A 603 25.37 12.93 4.34
N ASP A 604 24.29 12.14 4.38
CA ASP A 604 23.03 12.47 5.06
C ASP A 604 23.28 12.85 6.53
N ALA A 605 24.00 12.01 7.27
CA ALA A 605 24.28 12.22 8.68
C ALA A 605 25.18 13.45 8.89
N TYR A 606 26.17 13.62 8.03
CA TYR A 606 27.07 14.79 8.07
C TYR A 606 26.32 16.08 7.75
N LEU A 607 25.43 16.08 6.76
CA LEU A 607 24.63 17.25 6.41
C LEU A 607 23.73 17.68 7.58
N LEU A 608 23.09 16.72 8.25
CA LEU A 608 22.28 16.98 9.44
C LEU A 608 23.11 17.53 10.60
N TYR A 609 24.29 16.95 10.84
CA TYR A 609 25.23 17.43 11.85
C TYR A 609 25.70 18.87 11.57
N LEU A 610 26.06 19.18 10.32
CA LEU A 610 26.47 20.52 9.88
C LEU A 610 25.32 21.53 10.00
N ALA A 611 24.10 21.14 9.64
CA ALA A 611 22.90 21.97 9.76
C ALA A 611 22.63 22.37 11.22
N GLN A 612 22.96 21.50 12.18
CA GLN A 612 22.86 21.75 13.62
C GLN A 612 24.07 22.48 14.21
N GLY A 613 24.98 22.98 13.37
CA GLY A 613 26.12 23.81 13.77
C GLY A 613 27.37 23.04 14.22
N GLY A 614 27.46 21.76 13.88
CA GLY A 614 28.68 20.97 14.00
C GLY A 614 29.77 21.42 13.02
N ASN A 615 31.05 21.27 13.37
CA ASN A 615 32.18 21.61 12.51
C ASN A 615 32.83 20.34 11.97
N MET A 616 33.39 20.40 10.75
CA MET A 616 33.93 19.20 10.09
C MET A 616 35.27 19.46 9.39
N ILE A 617 36.19 18.50 9.52
CA ILE A 617 37.41 18.39 8.72
C ILE A 617 37.30 17.14 7.85
N ILE A 618 37.58 17.27 6.55
CA ILE A 618 37.75 16.14 5.64
C ILE A 618 39.21 16.13 5.18
N SER A 619 39.88 14.99 5.28
CA SER A 619 41.19 14.77 4.68
C SER A 619 41.13 13.52 3.81
N GLY A 620 41.75 13.56 2.65
CA GLY A 620 41.85 12.37 1.84
C GLY A 620 42.78 12.50 0.67
N THR A 621 42.85 11.42 -0.09
CA THR A 621 43.72 11.29 -1.24
C THR A 621 43.09 11.82 -2.53
N HIS A 622 43.67 11.50 -3.70
CA HIS A 622 43.03 11.76 -5.00
C HIS A 622 41.61 11.16 -5.12
N GLN A 623 41.34 10.07 -4.38
CA GLN A 623 40.05 9.39 -4.36
C GLN A 623 38.91 10.28 -3.82
N LEU A 624 39.25 11.32 -3.06
CA LEU A 624 38.27 12.31 -2.59
C LEU A 624 37.57 13.01 -3.75
N SER A 625 38.29 13.32 -4.84
CA SER A 625 37.67 13.91 -6.03
C SER A 625 36.59 13.01 -6.63
N SER A 626 36.82 11.70 -6.71
CA SER A 626 35.84 10.74 -7.22
C SER A 626 34.61 10.64 -6.34
N ALA A 627 34.77 10.64 -5.01
CA ALA A 627 33.63 10.63 -4.09
C ALA A 627 32.78 11.91 -4.20
N LEU A 628 33.42 13.08 -4.25
CA LEU A 628 32.73 14.37 -4.41
C LEU A 628 32.05 14.50 -5.78
N GLU A 629 32.66 13.99 -6.86
CA GLU A 629 32.04 13.96 -8.18
C GLU A 629 30.78 13.07 -8.18
N ALA A 630 30.83 11.92 -7.51
CA ALA A 630 29.69 11.04 -7.37
C ALA A 630 28.52 11.69 -6.59
N MET A 631 28.81 12.64 -5.69
CA MET A 631 27.79 13.47 -5.02
C MET A 631 27.17 14.50 -5.96
N VAL A 632 27.96 15.10 -6.88
CA VAL A 632 27.44 15.99 -7.93
C VAL A 632 26.46 15.23 -8.82
N ILE A 633 26.79 14.00 -9.21
CA ILE A 633 25.92 13.15 -10.04
C ILE A 633 24.61 12.83 -9.30
N ALA A 634 24.69 12.53 -8.00
CA ALA A 634 23.54 12.21 -7.16
C ALA A 634 22.73 13.44 -6.68
N THR A 635 23.04 14.64 -7.18
CA THR A 635 22.35 15.90 -6.83
C THR A 635 22.45 16.36 -5.37
N GLN A 636 23.48 15.91 -4.65
CA GLN A 636 23.70 16.17 -3.22
C GLN A 636 24.37 17.54 -2.97
N ARG A 637 23.69 18.62 -3.41
CA ARG A 637 24.24 19.99 -3.47
C ARG A 637 24.62 20.59 -2.13
N SER A 638 23.82 20.36 -1.09
CA SER A 638 23.96 21.07 0.19
C SER A 638 25.18 20.64 0.99
N PHE A 639 25.54 19.36 0.89
CA PHE A 639 26.78 18.86 1.49
C PHE A 639 28.00 19.54 0.84
N LEU A 640 28.08 19.54 -0.50
CA LEU A 640 29.18 20.19 -1.25
C LEU A 640 29.27 21.70 -0.96
N SER A 641 28.12 22.39 -0.92
CA SER A 641 28.02 23.82 -0.61
C SER A 641 28.54 24.14 0.80
N SER A 642 28.37 23.24 1.76
CA SER A 642 28.89 23.41 3.13
C SER A 642 30.42 23.50 3.18
N PHE A 643 31.11 22.88 2.23
CA PHE A 643 32.57 22.99 2.05
C PHE A 643 32.97 24.06 1.02
N GLY A 644 31.99 24.76 0.43
CA GLY A 644 32.20 25.74 -0.62
C GLY A 644 32.66 25.13 -1.95
N ILE A 645 32.40 23.85 -2.20
CA ILE A 645 32.75 23.21 -3.47
C ILE A 645 31.67 23.57 -4.52
N GLY A 646 32.11 23.89 -5.73
CA GLY A 646 31.21 24.16 -6.86
C GLY A 646 30.44 22.92 -7.28
N TYR A 647 29.16 23.08 -7.61
CA TYR A 647 28.32 21.98 -8.10
C TYR A 647 28.57 21.73 -9.60
N SER A 648 29.72 21.16 -9.93
CA SER A 648 30.13 20.79 -11.28
C SER A 648 31.06 19.58 -11.23
N ARG A 649 31.00 18.70 -12.24
CA ARG A 649 31.98 17.59 -12.39
C ARG A 649 33.41 18.10 -12.62
N THR A 650 33.56 19.35 -13.06
CA THR A 650 34.85 20.01 -13.26
C THR A 650 35.32 20.79 -12.03
N ALA A 651 34.64 20.67 -10.89
CA ALA A 651 34.97 21.44 -9.69
C ALA A 651 36.24 20.96 -8.99
N MET A 652 36.61 19.70 -9.20
CA MET A 652 37.86 19.14 -8.70
C MET A 652 38.61 18.42 -9.82
N GLY A 653 39.91 18.26 -9.61
CA GLY A 653 40.75 17.33 -10.34
C GLY A 653 41.71 16.62 -9.38
N PHE A 654 42.58 15.80 -9.93
CA PHE A 654 43.62 15.10 -9.18
C PHE A 654 44.92 15.04 -9.96
N LEU A 655 46.05 14.92 -9.25
CA LEU A 655 47.36 14.80 -9.87
C LEU A 655 47.50 13.47 -10.63
N SER A 656 47.25 12.36 -9.93
CA SER A 656 47.42 11.01 -10.44
C SER A 656 46.63 9.98 -9.63
N GLN A 657 46.22 8.90 -10.28
CA GLN A 657 45.61 7.72 -9.65
C GLN A 657 46.66 6.70 -9.15
N SER A 658 47.95 6.93 -9.46
CA SER A 658 49.04 6.04 -9.08
C SER A 658 50.07 6.78 -8.23
N LEU A 659 50.50 6.13 -7.14
CA LEU A 659 51.59 6.61 -6.29
C LEU A 659 52.93 6.76 -7.03
N THR A 660 53.12 6.08 -8.16
CA THR A 660 54.38 6.13 -8.94
C THR A 660 54.37 7.17 -10.05
N LEU A 661 53.21 7.67 -10.45
CA LEU A 661 53.07 8.65 -11.53
C LEU A 661 52.80 10.02 -10.94
N ARG A 662 53.50 11.04 -11.45
CA ARG A 662 53.40 12.43 -11.00
C ARG A 662 53.54 12.65 -9.48
N PRO A 663 54.60 12.12 -8.82
CA PRO A 663 54.85 12.33 -7.39
C PRO A 663 55.36 13.76 -7.13
N TYR A 664 54.52 14.75 -7.41
CA TYR A 664 54.92 16.15 -7.51
C TYR A 664 54.82 16.90 -6.19
N LEU A 665 53.85 16.58 -5.32
CA LEU A 665 53.72 17.28 -4.04
C LEU A 665 54.92 16.98 -3.13
N ILE A 666 55.64 18.03 -2.74
CA ILE A 666 56.69 17.95 -1.71
C ILE A 666 56.36 18.80 -0.47
N LYS A 667 55.39 19.72 -0.59
CA LYS A 667 54.84 20.51 0.51
C LYS A 667 53.49 21.10 0.14
N ALA A 668 52.63 21.27 1.14
CA ALA A 668 51.45 22.11 1.05
C ALA A 668 51.85 23.54 1.46
N LEU A 669 51.67 24.49 0.53
CA LEU A 669 51.99 25.91 0.72
C LEU A 669 50.87 26.59 1.51
N GLY A 670 51.17 27.00 2.73
CA GLY A 670 50.20 27.62 3.63
C GLY A 670 49.77 29.01 3.15
N GLN A 671 48.50 29.34 3.37
CA GLN A 671 47.87 30.62 3.03
C GLN A 671 47.13 31.17 4.25
N LEU A 672 46.74 32.45 4.26
CA LEU A 672 45.92 33.03 5.35
C LEU A 672 46.52 32.80 6.77
N GLY A 673 47.85 32.87 6.86
CA GLY A 673 48.59 32.66 8.09
C GLY A 673 48.66 31.20 8.57
N TYR A 674 48.31 30.23 7.72
CA TYR A 674 48.71 28.83 7.91
C TYR A 674 50.17 28.68 7.46
N ASP A 675 50.96 27.93 8.23
CA ASP A 675 52.34 27.60 7.86
C ASP A 675 52.38 26.51 6.80
N ASN A 676 53.50 26.43 6.07
CA ASN A 676 53.75 25.35 5.13
C ASN A 676 53.82 24.00 5.87
N ILE A 677 53.29 22.96 5.23
CA ILE A 677 53.43 21.59 5.72
C ILE A 677 54.22 20.80 4.67
N ASN A 678 55.41 20.35 5.04
CA ASN A 678 56.26 19.53 4.18
C ASN A 678 55.73 18.10 4.11
N LEU A 679 56.05 17.40 3.02
CA LEU A 679 55.86 15.96 2.95
C LEU A 679 56.76 15.26 3.97
N GLN A 680 56.22 14.27 4.71
CA GLN A 680 57.02 13.50 5.65
C GLN A 680 57.98 12.57 4.89
N LEU A 681 59.28 12.75 5.10
CA LEU A 681 60.32 11.83 4.66
C LEU A 681 61.23 11.46 5.85
N PRO A 682 61.53 10.17 6.10
CA PRO A 682 60.89 9.01 5.47
C PRO A 682 59.40 8.92 5.83
N SER A 683 58.57 8.61 4.84
CA SER A 683 57.15 8.27 4.96
C SER A 683 56.99 6.81 5.40
N PHE A 684 55.84 6.47 5.98
CA PHE A 684 55.45 5.08 6.20
C PHE A 684 55.22 4.32 4.88
N ASN A 685 55.03 5.03 3.77
CA ASN A 685 54.85 4.43 2.45
C ASN A 685 56.17 4.36 1.67
N SER A 686 56.58 3.16 1.27
CA SER A 686 57.85 2.92 0.58
C SER A 686 57.93 3.58 -0.81
N VAL A 687 56.79 3.71 -1.52
CA VAL A 687 56.76 4.38 -2.83
C VAL A 687 57.05 5.86 -2.66
N VAL A 688 56.47 6.51 -1.65
CA VAL A 688 56.73 7.92 -1.35
C VAL A 688 58.20 8.15 -1.00
N ASN A 689 58.83 7.23 -0.27
CA ASN A 689 60.28 7.28 0.00
C ASN A 689 61.12 7.19 -1.27
N ASN A 690 60.81 6.24 -2.14
CA ASN A 690 61.55 6.03 -3.39
C ASN A 690 61.35 7.17 -4.39
N ARG A 691 60.17 7.79 -4.40
CA ARG A 691 59.83 8.87 -5.31
C ARG A 691 60.13 10.25 -4.75
N GLN A 692 60.36 10.40 -3.44
CA GLN A 692 60.56 11.69 -2.75
C GLN A 692 59.46 12.72 -3.07
N GLY A 693 58.20 12.27 -3.16
CA GLY A 693 57.06 13.09 -3.52
C GLY A 693 55.76 12.31 -3.44
N LEU A 694 54.64 13.02 -3.27
CA LEU A 694 53.31 12.46 -3.22
C LEU A 694 52.51 12.82 -4.48
N SER A 695 51.87 11.83 -5.08
CA SER A 695 51.01 12.03 -6.26
C SER A 695 49.52 11.94 -5.95
N SER A 696 49.17 11.43 -4.78
CA SER A 696 47.80 11.12 -4.40
C SER A 696 47.10 12.34 -3.82
N VAL A 697 46.80 13.32 -4.68
CA VAL A 697 46.29 14.64 -4.28
C VAL A 697 45.12 15.07 -5.16
N THR A 698 44.03 15.51 -4.53
CA THR A 698 42.92 16.25 -5.11
C THR A 698 43.19 17.75 -5.06
N PHE A 699 42.89 18.46 -6.15
CA PHE A 699 42.88 19.91 -6.22
C PHE A 699 41.49 20.44 -6.60
N PHE A 700 41.23 21.70 -6.26
CA PHE A 700 39.92 22.34 -6.45
C PHE A 700 40.02 23.46 -7.49
N ASP A 701 39.15 23.42 -8.50
CA ASP A 701 39.12 24.37 -9.62
C ASP A 701 37.89 25.29 -9.57
N LEU A 702 36.75 24.83 -9.05
CA LEU A 702 35.54 25.63 -8.88
C LEU A 702 35.07 25.58 -7.42
N PHE A 703 35.19 26.70 -6.71
CA PHE A 703 34.85 26.78 -5.29
C PHE A 703 34.47 28.22 -4.87
N SER A 704 33.83 28.32 -3.70
CA SER A 704 33.40 29.55 -3.03
C SER A 704 33.85 29.53 -1.55
N ALA A 705 35.11 29.15 -1.33
CA ALA A 705 35.77 29.01 -0.04
C ALA A 705 37.14 29.70 -0.04
N ASP A 706 37.68 29.93 1.15
CA ASP A 706 39.03 30.45 1.33
C ASP A 706 40.07 29.36 1.05
N VAL A 707 41.11 29.65 0.27
CA VAL A 707 42.22 28.72 0.08
C VAL A 707 43.16 28.82 1.28
N ILE A 708 43.36 27.70 2.00
CA ILE A 708 44.31 27.59 3.12
C ILE A 708 45.60 26.87 2.74
N TYR A 709 45.56 26.04 1.68
CA TYR A 709 46.75 25.36 1.15
C TYR A 709 46.77 25.29 -0.37
N ARG A 710 47.96 25.52 -0.95
CA ARG A 710 48.24 25.35 -2.37
C ARG A 710 49.32 24.28 -2.59
N LEU A 711 49.30 23.64 -3.75
CA LEU A 711 50.27 22.61 -4.10
C LEU A 711 51.67 23.20 -4.27
N GLY A 712 52.64 22.73 -3.48
CA GLY A 712 54.06 22.98 -3.68
C GLY A 712 54.70 21.80 -4.39
N SER A 713 54.94 21.97 -5.69
CA SER A 713 55.51 20.93 -6.55
C SER A 713 57.04 20.86 -6.44
N LYS A 714 57.60 19.69 -6.75
CA LYS A 714 59.01 19.55 -7.18
C LYS A 714 59.31 20.54 -8.30
N THR A 715 60.53 21.06 -8.33
CA THR A 715 60.98 21.92 -9.44
C THR A 715 61.26 21.08 -10.67
N VAL A 716 61.12 21.69 -11.84
CA VAL A 716 61.44 21.07 -13.13
C VAL A 716 62.89 20.61 -13.14
N GLY A 717 63.13 19.34 -13.49
CA GLY A 717 64.48 18.75 -13.58
C GLY A 717 65.18 18.48 -12.24
N GLN A 718 64.50 18.58 -11.09
CA GLN A 718 65.09 18.24 -9.79
C GLN A 718 65.50 16.76 -9.69
N ASP A 719 64.66 15.85 -10.19
CA ASP A 719 64.96 14.41 -10.29
C ASP A 719 64.21 13.74 -11.45
N ASN A 720 64.39 12.43 -11.62
CA ASN A 720 63.77 11.64 -12.69
C ASN A 720 62.23 11.54 -12.59
N PHE A 721 61.63 12.04 -11.51
CA PHE A 721 60.19 12.04 -11.25
C PHE A 721 59.63 13.46 -11.07
N SER A 722 60.42 14.49 -11.40
CA SER A 722 59.98 15.88 -11.46
C SER A 722 59.02 16.12 -12.62
N PRO A 723 58.11 17.11 -12.50
CA PRO A 723 57.29 17.54 -13.62
C PRO A 723 58.14 18.13 -14.74
N ASN A 724 57.66 18.01 -15.97
CA ASN A 724 58.12 18.88 -17.06
C ASN A 724 57.52 20.30 -16.90
N GLN A 725 57.94 21.25 -17.73
CA GLN A 725 57.49 22.64 -17.63
C GLN A 725 55.96 22.78 -17.72
N THR A 726 55.33 22.12 -18.69
CA THR A 726 53.87 22.16 -18.88
C THR A 726 53.12 21.59 -17.68
N GLU A 727 53.59 20.49 -17.12
CA GLU A 727 52.99 19.87 -15.93
C GLU A 727 53.21 20.71 -14.67
N TYR A 728 54.37 21.34 -14.53
CA TYR A 728 54.65 22.26 -13.43
C TYR A 728 53.69 23.45 -13.47
N ASP A 729 53.52 24.08 -14.63
CA ASP A 729 52.62 25.23 -14.81
C ASP A 729 51.15 24.85 -14.60
N LEU A 730 50.78 23.60 -14.92
CA LEU A 730 49.42 23.10 -14.73
C LEU A 730 49.09 22.80 -13.25
N TYR A 731 50.00 22.17 -12.52
CA TYR A 731 49.71 21.60 -11.19
C TYR A 731 50.24 22.43 -10.03
N ASN A 732 51.41 23.08 -10.18
CA ASN A 732 51.97 23.87 -9.11
C ASN A 732 51.02 25.01 -8.75
N ASN A 733 50.96 25.37 -7.46
CA ASN A 733 50.11 26.44 -6.94
C ASN A 733 48.58 26.20 -7.05
N LYS A 734 48.14 25.02 -7.52
CA LYS A 734 46.72 24.63 -7.49
C LYS A 734 46.18 24.58 -6.04
N PRO A 735 44.93 25.01 -5.76
CA PRO A 735 44.33 24.89 -4.44
C PRO A 735 44.15 23.42 -4.04
N ILE A 736 44.69 23.03 -2.88
CA ILE A 736 44.59 21.66 -2.33
C ILE A 736 44.08 21.63 -0.89
N GLY A 737 43.78 22.78 -0.30
CA GLY A 737 43.08 22.88 0.98
C GLY A 737 42.19 24.10 1.02
N LEU A 738 40.94 23.90 1.44
CA LEU A 738 39.92 24.94 1.51
C LEU A 738 39.33 25.06 2.92
N ARG A 739 38.93 26.28 3.28
CA ARG A 739 38.17 26.62 4.49
C ARG A 739 36.90 27.36 4.11
N LYS A 740 35.76 26.87 4.57
CA LYS A 740 34.47 27.54 4.45
C LYS A 740 33.95 27.93 5.82
N ILE A 741 33.72 29.22 6.03
CA ILE A 741 33.03 29.75 7.20
C ILE A 741 31.57 29.98 6.80
N ASN A 742 30.67 29.17 7.34
CA ASN A 742 29.24 29.33 7.17
C ASN A 742 28.64 30.05 8.39
N ALA A 743 27.36 30.44 8.29
CA ALA A 743 26.67 31.10 9.40
C ALA A 743 26.72 30.26 10.69
N ASN A 744 26.53 28.93 10.57
CA ASN A 744 26.36 28.05 11.72
C ASN A 744 27.52 27.09 11.95
N ASN A 745 28.42 26.88 10.98
CA ASN A 745 29.52 25.91 11.09
C ASN A 745 30.78 26.40 10.36
N ARG A 746 31.90 25.73 10.61
CA ARG A 746 33.12 25.86 9.83
C ARG A 746 33.55 24.49 9.30
N CYS A 747 33.87 24.47 8.01
CA CYS A 747 34.24 23.28 7.28
C CYS A 747 35.62 23.45 6.68
N TYR A 748 36.45 22.41 6.79
CA TYR A 748 37.81 22.38 6.27
C TYR A 748 37.97 21.13 5.43
N ILE A 749 38.57 21.25 4.25
CA ILE A 749 38.82 20.11 3.38
C ILE A 749 40.25 20.14 2.87
N PHE A 750 40.94 19.02 3.02
CA PHE A 750 42.29 18.78 2.58
C PHE A 750 42.25 17.73 1.47
N GLY A 751 42.58 18.16 0.25
CA GLY A 751 42.74 17.27 -0.90
C GLY A 751 44.03 16.44 -0.85
N PHE A 752 44.72 16.44 0.28
CA PHE A 752 45.87 15.58 0.55
C PHE A 752 45.69 14.90 1.92
N PRO A 753 46.21 13.67 2.07
CA PRO A 753 46.11 12.92 3.32
C PRO A 753 47.06 13.50 4.37
N LEU A 754 46.54 13.90 5.53
CA LEU A 754 47.33 14.54 6.59
C LEU A 754 48.38 13.57 7.18
N SER A 755 48.14 12.26 7.14
CA SER A 755 49.09 11.26 7.63
C SER A 755 50.42 11.23 6.86
N PHE A 756 50.43 11.60 5.58
CA PHE A 756 51.64 11.62 4.74
C PHE A 756 52.49 12.88 4.96
N MET A 757 51.98 13.86 5.70
CA MET A 757 52.63 15.15 5.88
C MET A 757 53.46 15.18 7.17
N ASP A 758 54.39 16.12 7.27
CA ASP A 758 55.23 16.30 8.45
C ASP A 758 54.38 16.42 9.71
N ARG A 759 54.73 15.64 10.73
CA ARG A 759 53.88 15.44 11.91
C ARG A 759 53.64 16.71 12.70
N ASP A 760 54.69 17.46 12.97
CA ASP A 760 54.62 18.57 13.89
C ASP A 760 54.06 19.80 13.17
N GLN A 761 54.34 19.93 11.87
CA GLN A 761 53.74 20.96 11.02
C GLN A 761 52.25 20.73 10.77
N ALA A 762 51.83 19.48 10.52
CA ALA A 762 50.41 19.15 10.39
C ALA A 762 49.66 19.37 11.72
N LYS A 763 50.27 19.04 12.86
CA LYS A 763 49.73 19.35 14.20
C LYS A 763 49.59 20.86 14.40
N ALA A 764 50.57 21.67 14.00
CA ALA A 764 50.48 23.13 14.09
C ALA A 764 49.29 23.67 13.28
N ALA A 765 49.05 23.13 12.09
CA ALA A 765 47.88 23.47 11.27
C ALA A 765 46.56 23.08 11.96
N MET A 766 46.47 21.88 12.56
CA MET A 766 45.29 21.46 13.31
C MET A 766 45.07 22.33 14.55
N ASN A 767 46.12 22.70 15.28
CA ASN A 767 46.03 23.62 16.42
C ASN A 767 45.46 24.97 16.01
N LYS A 768 45.87 25.51 14.86
CA LYS A 768 45.28 26.75 14.33
C LYS A 768 43.78 26.59 14.06
N ILE A 769 43.34 25.46 13.50
CA ILE A 769 41.90 25.16 13.32
C ILE A 769 41.18 25.08 14.68
N LEU A 770 41.77 24.42 15.67
CA LEU A 770 41.20 24.34 17.01
C LEU A 770 41.05 25.73 17.66
N GLN A 771 42.04 26.62 17.49
CA GLN A 771 41.96 28.02 17.93
C GLN A 771 40.86 28.77 17.20
N GLU A 772 40.76 28.62 15.88
CA GLU A 772 39.69 29.22 15.08
C GLU A 772 38.31 28.78 15.58
N LEU A 773 38.17 27.53 16.04
CA LEU A 773 36.94 26.97 16.61
C LEU A 773 36.73 27.30 18.10
N GLY A 774 37.67 28.00 18.75
CA GLY A 774 37.65 28.27 20.19
C GLY A 774 37.63 26.99 21.01
N MET A 775 38.50 26.04 20.67
CA MET A 775 38.63 24.75 21.36
C MET A 775 39.92 24.64 22.17
N ILE A 776 40.91 25.51 21.91
CA ILE A 776 42.16 25.68 22.67
C ILE A 776 42.55 27.14 22.75
#